data_AF-A0A0D6JER7-F1
#
_entry.id   AF-A0A0D6JER7-F1
#
_cell.length_a   1.000
_cell.length_b   1.000
_cell.length_c   1.000
_cell.angle_alpha   90.00
_cell.angle_beta   90.00
_cell.angle_gamma   90.00
#
_symmetry.space_group_name_H-M   'P 1'
#
loop_
_entity.id
_entity.type
_entity.pdbx_description
1 polymer ?
#
loop_
_entity_poly.entity_id
_entity_poly.type
_entity_poly.pdbx_seq_one_letter_code
_entity_poly.pdbx_strand_id
1 'polypeptide(L)'
;MTNRNPPPSFQDYRPSYEQDGQTRRRPPAPGAGPSRRSPQRQRRAHQRSSGGFGTILVFVLVAVVAVIAAGLAFVVIAPPTDLIRSQLVAQVKQKTGRDLTIAGPASFKIFPALGVSLGDVSLGAPPQMGGEPLVTMDSLDVRVKLLPLLSGKIAVDTLVLTNPVFALRVDENGAKSWEFASQERLRPVRLAQASTRTTSDAPSLVPDSARGFLTGASPSEAAPISMSEIELGEVRIDNGTIHFADARTGARDQVEQINVALGLTSLADPLQLRGDFAWKGEKVATTATLASLDAILRDAPADLKATVEAATVLAGYDGSIAFSDALALDGATILEAKSLRELAAWLGTALPQSSGYGPLSLQGRLKVAGNSISLLNSKSTLDGSEIAGDIVVTKRPGRPHIKANLKLAELDLNKYIGSPQSPSAIKVRPASTQTTKGNSPQSIEDLLREPGPRVKGYTKRKGWSSEPIDLTLLSAADADLALSVDRLLFQGLKAGRSQLAVALQDGTMQADLQEAVLYEGTARGVITLNAANPTLGFNANIVADGVSGQPLLTDAADIDWLAGRGNLSLALASQGGSEREIVEGLSGTADFRFTDGALVGFNLAQAIRGLTQGRVSDFNRVPTQKTDFSNLSATFKIKAGVAESDDLNMASPLLRLTGAGKIMLPSREVDFTLRPKLVANLTGQGGQTGLAGIEVPVRVHGPFDNLNYTPDLGDVLKDPDKAADAIKKVGEQFKGKSAQEIIDGFVTEDETGKKKIDTKKLLNGLFGGQ
;
A
#
# COMPACT_ATOMS: atom_id res chain seq x y z
N MET A 1 -30.47 42.09 6.34
CA MET A 1 -30.55 43.20 7.32
C MET A 1 -29.23 43.17 8.10
N THR A 2 -28.26 44.05 7.81
CA THR A 2 -28.08 45.45 8.31
C THR A 2 -27.57 45.51 9.77
N ASN A 3 -26.61 46.35 10.17
CA ASN A 3 -25.63 47.20 9.45
C ASN A 3 -24.53 47.70 10.44
N ARG A 4 -23.43 48.27 9.93
CA ARG A 4 -22.47 49.26 10.50
C ARG A 4 -22.52 49.66 12.01
N ASN A 5 -21.34 49.72 12.64
CA ASN A 5 -20.58 50.93 13.12
C ASN A 5 -21.32 52.05 13.93
N PRO A 6 -20.66 52.91 14.78
CA PRO A 6 -19.30 53.45 14.63
C PRO A 6 -18.52 53.68 16.00
N PRO A 7 -17.82 54.79 16.38
CA PRO A 7 -16.58 54.74 17.20
C PRO A 7 -16.68 55.58 18.53
N PRO A 8 -15.57 56.07 19.15
CA PRO A 8 -14.96 57.35 18.72
C PRO A 8 -13.41 57.48 18.93
N SER A 9 -12.88 58.67 18.62
CA SER A 9 -11.50 59.15 18.88
C SER A 9 -11.47 60.22 19.99
N PHE A 10 -10.28 60.72 20.42
CA PHE A 10 -9.90 62.15 20.47
C PHE A 10 -8.50 62.40 21.08
N GLN A 11 -8.08 63.67 21.17
CA GLN A 11 -6.70 64.14 21.40
C GLN A 11 -6.51 64.97 22.69
N ASP A 12 -5.23 65.33 22.93
CA ASP A 12 -4.72 66.53 23.61
C ASP A 12 -4.87 66.70 25.14
N TYR A 13 -3.72 66.85 25.83
CA TYR A 13 -3.58 67.85 26.89
C TYR A 13 -2.14 68.39 27.07
N ARG A 14 -2.07 69.66 27.49
CA ARG A 14 -0.92 70.50 27.85
C ARG A 14 -1.49 71.64 28.74
N PRO A 15 -0.68 72.48 29.44
CA PRO A 15 0.64 72.30 30.05
C PRO A 15 0.66 72.80 31.53
N SER A 16 1.83 72.85 32.18
CA SER A 16 2.09 73.76 33.33
C SER A 16 3.61 73.94 33.59
N TYR A 17 4.00 74.88 34.45
CA TYR A 17 5.33 75.51 34.50
C TYR A 17 5.57 76.32 35.81
N GLU A 18 6.80 76.34 36.34
CA GLU A 18 7.38 77.33 37.30
C GLU A 18 8.93 77.12 37.36
N GLN A 19 9.79 78.16 37.21
CA GLN A 19 10.49 78.98 38.24
C GLN A 19 11.55 78.23 39.09
N ASP A 20 12.73 78.77 39.44
CA ASP A 20 13.37 80.11 39.31
C ASP A 20 14.93 79.94 39.20
N GLY A 21 15.81 80.92 38.94
CA GLY A 21 15.64 82.34 38.60
C GLY A 21 16.94 83.19 38.75
N GLN A 22 17.04 84.28 37.97
CA GLN A 22 17.83 85.55 38.19
C GLN A 22 19.39 85.58 38.30
N THR A 23 20.10 86.73 38.15
CA THR A 23 20.11 87.87 37.16
C THR A 23 21.44 88.69 37.25
N ARG A 24 21.69 89.63 36.30
CA ARG A 24 22.60 90.84 36.31
C ARG A 24 24.10 90.64 35.96
N ARG A 25 24.90 91.65 35.51
CA ARG A 25 24.74 92.88 34.66
C ARG A 25 26.15 93.36 34.16
N ARG A 26 26.22 94.23 33.12
CA ARG A 26 27.41 94.94 32.53
C ARG A 26 27.98 96.06 33.46
N PRO A 27 29.15 96.78 33.27
CA PRO A 27 29.72 97.34 32.01
C PRO A 27 31.30 97.35 31.86
N PRO A 28 32.09 98.42 31.47
CA PRO A 28 33.07 98.32 30.37
C PRO A 28 34.56 98.77 30.64
N ALA A 29 35.37 98.87 29.58
CA ALA A 29 36.82 99.18 29.50
C ALA A 29 37.21 100.66 29.84
N PRO A 30 38.51 101.07 30.03
CA PRO A 30 39.54 101.10 28.96
C PRO A 30 41.07 100.99 29.32
N GLY A 31 41.89 100.60 28.31
CA GLY A 31 43.07 101.35 27.81
C GLY A 31 44.43 101.40 28.56
N ALA A 32 45.50 100.89 27.92
CA ALA A 32 46.89 101.40 28.01
C ALA A 32 47.81 100.86 26.88
N GLY A 33 48.85 101.63 26.53
CA GLY A 33 50.02 101.28 25.70
C GLY A 33 51.17 102.26 26.01
N PRO A 34 52.28 102.37 25.25
CA PRO A 34 52.67 101.70 23.99
C PRO A 34 53.95 100.83 24.23
N SER A 35 55.10 100.77 23.53
CA SER A 35 55.62 101.44 22.31
C SER A 35 56.82 100.73 21.63
N ARG A 36 56.80 100.73 20.28
CA ARG A 36 57.90 101.03 19.33
C ARG A 36 59.34 100.48 19.57
N ARG A 37 59.85 99.75 18.56
CA ARG A 37 60.95 100.24 17.69
C ARG A 37 60.96 99.55 16.30
N SER A 38 61.55 100.25 15.33
CA SER A 38 61.70 99.96 13.88
C SER A 38 63.09 100.49 13.45
N PRO A 39 63.53 100.65 12.16
CA PRO A 39 62.92 100.40 10.84
C PRO A 39 63.93 99.66 9.88
N GLN A 40 64.01 99.73 8.52
CA GLN A 40 63.24 100.30 7.39
C GLN A 40 63.64 99.59 6.07
N ARG A 41 62.77 99.62 5.02
CA ARG A 41 63.08 99.48 3.57
C ARG A 41 63.58 98.09 3.06
N GLN A 42 63.49 97.75 1.77
CA GLN A 42 63.04 98.51 0.57
C GLN A 42 62.19 97.65 -0.42
N ARG A 43 61.65 98.30 -1.47
CA ARG A 43 60.69 97.72 -2.44
C ARG A 43 61.33 96.77 -3.47
N ARG A 44 60.58 95.74 -3.90
CA ARG A 44 60.28 95.43 -5.32
C ARG A 44 58.96 94.62 -5.40
N ALA A 45 58.27 94.67 -6.54
CA ALA A 45 56.95 94.07 -6.72
C ALA A 45 57.00 92.89 -7.70
N HIS A 46 56.21 91.84 -7.44
CA HIS A 46 55.80 90.81 -8.41
C HIS A 46 54.46 90.16 -7.97
N GLN A 47 53.80 89.46 -8.89
CA GLN A 47 52.37 89.11 -8.83
C GLN A 47 52.14 87.61 -9.07
N ARG A 48 51.42 86.95 -8.14
CA ARG A 48 50.70 85.63 -8.20
C ARG A 48 50.29 85.28 -6.76
N SER A 49 49.03 85.07 -6.37
CA SER A 49 47.97 84.11 -6.79
C SER A 49 48.16 82.69 -6.25
N SER A 50 47.36 82.31 -5.24
CA SER A 50 47.41 80.98 -4.60
C SER A 50 46.06 80.52 -4.01
N GLY A 51 45.02 80.46 -4.84
CA GLY A 51 43.86 79.60 -4.61
C GLY A 51 43.91 78.42 -5.58
N GLY A 52 43.67 77.18 -5.14
CA GLY A 52 43.75 76.02 -6.05
C GLY A 52 43.34 74.65 -5.50
N PHE A 53 43.74 74.28 -4.27
CA PHE A 53 43.61 72.87 -3.82
C PHE A 53 42.16 72.37 -3.69
N GLY A 54 41.26 73.16 -3.09
CA GLY A 54 39.85 72.75 -2.94
C GLY A 54 39.13 72.59 -4.28
N THR A 55 39.39 73.51 -5.23
CA THR A 55 38.76 73.47 -6.55
C THR A 55 39.24 72.29 -7.38
N ILE A 56 40.54 71.96 -7.31
CA ILE A 56 41.10 70.77 -7.99
C ILE A 56 40.46 69.49 -7.43
N LEU A 57 40.29 69.37 -6.11
CA LEU A 57 39.64 68.20 -5.51
C LEU A 57 38.19 68.03 -6.00
N VAL A 58 37.43 69.12 -6.10
CA VAL A 58 36.05 69.09 -6.64
C VAL A 58 36.04 68.74 -8.13
N PHE A 59 36.93 69.31 -8.94
CA PHE A 59 37.02 68.97 -10.36
C PHE A 59 37.48 67.52 -10.60
N VAL A 60 38.36 66.97 -9.76
CA VAL A 60 38.72 65.54 -9.81
C VAL A 60 37.55 64.66 -9.41
N LEU A 61 36.80 65.00 -8.35
CA LEU A 61 35.60 64.26 -7.95
C LEU A 61 34.54 64.28 -9.06
N VAL A 62 34.27 65.46 -9.64
CA VAL A 62 33.32 65.62 -10.76
C VAL A 62 33.81 64.89 -12.01
N ALA A 63 35.11 64.90 -12.32
CA ALA A 63 35.66 64.13 -13.43
C ALA A 63 35.55 62.63 -13.21
N VAL A 64 35.81 62.12 -12.00
CA VAL A 64 35.62 60.70 -11.65
C VAL A 64 34.15 60.31 -11.73
N VAL A 65 33.23 61.11 -11.18
CA VAL A 65 31.79 60.88 -11.30
C VAL A 65 31.33 60.98 -12.75
N ALA A 66 31.88 61.88 -13.57
CA ALA A 66 31.57 61.99 -14.99
C ALA A 66 32.14 60.83 -15.81
N VAL A 67 33.31 60.28 -15.46
CA VAL A 67 33.87 59.07 -16.10
C VAL A 67 33.09 57.83 -15.68
N ILE A 68 32.65 57.73 -14.42
CA ILE A 68 31.75 56.66 -13.95
C ILE A 68 30.38 56.78 -14.65
N ALA A 69 29.80 57.98 -14.74
CA ALA A 69 28.54 58.22 -15.42
C ALA A 69 28.64 58.00 -16.93
N ALA A 70 29.74 58.39 -17.57
CA ALA A 70 30.01 58.12 -18.99
C ALA A 70 30.29 56.64 -19.25
N GLY A 71 30.95 55.93 -18.33
CA GLY A 71 31.14 54.49 -18.39
C GLY A 71 29.83 53.72 -18.22
N LEU A 72 28.99 54.12 -17.26
CA LEU A 72 27.63 53.59 -17.09
C LEU A 72 26.76 53.90 -18.31
N ALA A 73 26.79 55.13 -18.83
CA ALA A 73 26.09 55.50 -20.06
C ALA A 73 26.61 54.71 -21.27
N PHE A 74 27.92 54.48 -21.39
CA PHE A 74 28.50 53.63 -22.43
C PHE A 74 28.02 52.18 -22.31
N VAL A 75 27.95 51.61 -21.10
CA VAL A 75 27.39 50.27 -20.87
C VAL A 75 25.88 50.21 -21.16
N VAL A 76 25.14 51.31 -21.00
CA VAL A 76 23.72 51.42 -21.38
C VAL A 76 23.52 51.59 -22.89
N ILE A 77 24.40 52.34 -23.56
CA ILE A 77 24.31 52.68 -25.00
C ILE A 77 24.92 51.57 -25.88
N ALA A 78 25.96 50.90 -25.41
CA ALA A 78 26.73 49.87 -26.10
C ALA A 78 27.19 48.75 -25.14
N PRO A 79 26.26 47.96 -24.57
CA PRO A 79 26.61 46.83 -23.70
C PRO A 79 27.48 45.80 -24.44
N PRO A 80 28.58 45.29 -23.85
CA PRO A 80 29.52 44.38 -24.50
C PRO A 80 29.02 42.92 -24.55
N THR A 81 27.84 42.70 -25.12
CA THR A 81 27.10 41.43 -25.13
C THR A 81 27.91 40.25 -25.69
N ASP A 82 28.61 40.44 -26.81
CA ASP A 82 29.31 39.34 -27.50
C ASP A 82 30.61 38.90 -26.78
N LEU A 83 31.25 39.80 -26.04
CA LEU A 83 32.38 39.46 -25.17
C LEU A 83 31.92 38.62 -23.96
N ILE A 84 30.77 38.96 -23.38
CA ILE A 84 30.17 38.17 -22.28
C ILE A 84 29.74 36.80 -22.81
N ARG A 85 29.03 36.75 -23.95
CA ARG A 85 28.58 35.51 -24.61
C ARG A 85 29.76 34.56 -24.87
N SER A 86 30.82 35.04 -25.53
CA SER A 86 31.98 34.22 -25.90
C SER A 86 32.77 33.72 -24.68
N GLN A 87 32.98 34.56 -23.66
CA GLN A 87 33.65 34.16 -22.41
C GLN A 87 32.82 33.13 -21.61
N LEU A 88 31.50 33.32 -21.51
CA LEU A 88 30.63 32.40 -20.79
C LEU A 88 30.61 31.01 -21.45
N VAL A 89 30.46 30.96 -22.78
CA VAL A 89 30.50 29.71 -23.56
C VAL A 89 31.84 29.00 -23.38
N ALA A 90 32.96 29.72 -23.45
CA ALA A 90 34.30 29.16 -23.24
C ALA A 90 34.47 28.56 -21.83
N GLN A 91 34.05 29.26 -20.78
CA GLN A 91 34.17 28.76 -19.40
C GLN A 91 33.24 27.58 -19.12
N VAL A 92 32.01 27.59 -19.64
CA VAL A 92 31.08 26.45 -19.50
C VAL A 92 31.63 25.24 -20.24
N LYS A 93 32.18 25.40 -21.45
CA LYS A 93 32.83 24.30 -22.18
C LYS A 93 34.05 23.75 -21.43
N GLN A 94 34.88 24.62 -20.86
CA GLN A 94 36.05 24.23 -20.06
C GLN A 94 35.69 23.47 -18.77
N LYS A 95 34.59 23.85 -18.09
CA LYS A 95 34.18 23.25 -16.81
C LYS A 95 33.26 22.03 -16.95
N THR A 96 32.43 21.97 -18.00
CA THR A 96 31.41 20.90 -18.16
C THR A 96 31.71 19.91 -19.28
N GLY A 97 32.65 20.24 -20.18
CA GLY A 97 32.95 19.47 -21.40
C GLY A 97 31.90 19.60 -22.51
N ARG A 98 30.93 20.51 -22.40
CA ARG A 98 29.77 20.64 -23.30
C ARG A 98 29.72 21.99 -23.99
N ASP A 99 29.14 22.00 -25.19
CA ASP A 99 28.85 23.24 -25.92
C ASP A 99 27.61 23.94 -25.34
N LEU A 100 27.77 25.23 -25.02
CA LEU A 100 26.68 26.14 -24.66
C LEU A 100 26.36 27.01 -25.88
N THR A 101 25.11 27.05 -26.28
CA THR A 101 24.57 27.89 -27.36
C THR A 101 23.64 28.94 -26.75
N ILE A 102 23.77 30.19 -27.21
CA ILE A 102 22.90 31.32 -26.81
C ILE A 102 22.45 31.98 -28.11
N ALA A 103 21.34 31.51 -28.67
CA ALA A 103 20.84 31.94 -29.98
C ALA A 103 20.03 33.24 -29.89
N GLY A 104 19.33 33.46 -28.78
CA GLY A 104 18.51 34.64 -28.53
C GLY A 104 19.31 35.88 -28.10
N PRO A 105 18.63 37.02 -27.85
CA PRO A 105 19.28 38.25 -27.44
C PRO A 105 19.85 38.15 -26.02
N ALA A 106 21.00 38.79 -25.81
CA ALA A 106 21.54 39.07 -24.49
C ALA A 106 21.22 40.52 -24.11
N SER A 107 20.66 40.76 -22.92
CA SER A 107 20.36 42.11 -22.41
C SER A 107 20.87 42.29 -20.98
N PHE A 108 21.09 43.55 -20.60
CA PHE A 108 21.69 43.93 -19.32
C PHE A 108 20.72 44.77 -18.50
N LYS A 109 20.53 44.38 -17.24
CA LYS A 109 19.65 45.03 -16.25
C LYS A 109 20.56 45.70 -15.20
N ILE A 110 20.32 46.98 -14.90
CA ILE A 110 21.21 47.79 -14.04
C ILE A 110 20.51 48.29 -12.76
N PHE A 111 19.19 48.45 -12.80
CA PHE A 111 18.39 48.96 -11.69
C PHE A 111 17.11 48.13 -11.54
N PRO A 112 16.68 47.76 -10.31
CA PRO A 112 17.32 48.05 -9.02
C PRO A 112 18.57 47.20 -8.71
N ALA A 113 18.89 46.19 -9.53
CA ALA A 113 20.07 45.33 -9.37
C ALA A 113 20.80 45.12 -10.71
N LEU A 114 22.09 44.75 -10.64
CA LEU A 114 22.88 44.33 -11.78
C LEU A 114 22.51 42.89 -12.20
N GLY A 115 22.34 42.65 -13.50
CA GLY A 115 22.12 41.31 -14.01
C GLY A 115 22.18 41.20 -15.54
N VAL A 116 22.40 39.97 -16.01
CA VAL A 116 22.41 39.59 -17.43
C VAL A 116 21.20 38.70 -17.69
N SER A 117 20.50 38.95 -18.78
CA SER A 117 19.38 38.15 -19.27
C SER A 117 19.74 37.57 -20.64
N LEU A 118 19.74 36.25 -20.78
CA LEU A 118 20.10 35.54 -22.01
C LEU A 118 18.87 34.81 -22.54
N GLY A 119 18.40 35.14 -23.74
CA GLY A 119 17.31 34.41 -24.40
C GLY A 119 17.79 33.21 -25.22
N ASP A 120 16.93 32.20 -25.36
CA ASP A 120 17.14 30.96 -26.13
C ASP A 120 18.53 30.34 -25.88
N VAL A 121 18.63 29.69 -24.71
CA VAL A 121 19.87 29.12 -24.18
C VAL A 121 19.78 27.60 -24.18
N SER A 122 20.82 26.95 -24.70
CA SER A 122 20.85 25.50 -24.93
C SER A 122 22.20 24.91 -24.54
N LEU A 123 22.21 23.81 -23.79
CA LEU A 123 23.40 23.08 -23.34
C LEU A 123 23.43 21.68 -23.95
N GLY A 124 24.48 21.37 -24.70
CA GLY A 124 24.61 20.10 -25.42
C GLY A 124 24.56 18.84 -24.55
N ALA A 125 24.04 17.76 -25.13
CA ALA A 125 24.27 16.39 -24.66
C ALA A 125 25.78 16.04 -24.69
N PRO A 126 26.22 14.94 -24.03
CA PRO A 126 27.59 14.49 -24.13
C PRO A 126 27.99 14.23 -25.60
N PRO A 127 29.21 14.59 -26.04
CA PRO A 127 29.64 14.42 -27.44
C PRO A 127 29.54 12.98 -27.98
N GLN A 128 29.53 12.01 -27.07
CA GLN A 128 29.41 10.56 -27.36
C GLN A 128 27.96 10.11 -27.62
N MET A 129 26.96 10.88 -27.18
CA MET A 129 25.54 10.45 -27.18
C MET A 129 24.70 11.17 -28.26
N GLY A 130 25.05 12.40 -28.62
CA GLY A 130 24.43 13.16 -29.72
C GLY A 130 22.92 13.41 -29.62
N GLY A 131 22.35 14.00 -30.67
CA GLY A 131 20.93 14.34 -30.75
C GLY A 131 20.56 15.62 -29.97
N GLU A 132 19.41 15.60 -29.30
CA GLU A 132 18.84 16.74 -28.58
C GLU A 132 19.77 17.29 -27.45
N PRO A 133 19.72 18.60 -27.14
CA PRO A 133 20.43 19.18 -26.01
C PRO A 133 20.00 18.57 -24.67
N LEU A 134 20.90 18.55 -23.67
CA LEU A 134 20.55 18.13 -22.31
C LEU A 134 19.56 19.11 -21.67
N VAL A 135 19.73 20.41 -21.93
CA VAL A 135 18.85 21.48 -21.43
C VAL A 135 18.61 22.50 -22.53
N THR A 136 17.37 22.91 -22.74
CA THR A 136 17.00 24.15 -23.44
C THR A 136 16.18 25.04 -22.50
N MET A 137 16.15 26.35 -22.70
CA MET A 137 15.30 27.29 -21.93
C MET A 137 15.07 28.59 -22.69
N ASP A 138 13.87 29.17 -22.54
CA ASP A 138 13.50 30.43 -23.19
C ASP A 138 14.35 31.60 -22.70
N SER A 139 14.67 31.63 -21.40
CA SER A 139 15.60 32.60 -20.84
C SER A 139 16.31 32.16 -19.56
N LEU A 140 17.54 32.65 -19.42
CA LEU A 140 18.38 32.56 -18.22
C LEU A 140 18.65 33.97 -17.68
N ASP A 141 18.10 34.28 -16.50
CA ASP A 141 18.22 35.57 -15.82
C ASP A 141 19.20 35.44 -14.64
N VAL A 142 20.38 36.06 -14.74
CA VAL A 142 21.44 36.03 -13.71
C VAL A 142 21.58 37.41 -13.06
N ARG A 143 21.36 37.53 -11.75
CA ARG A 143 21.55 38.75 -10.97
C ARG A 143 22.73 38.61 -10.03
N VAL A 144 23.44 39.72 -9.77
CA VAL A 144 24.70 39.74 -9.01
C VAL A 144 24.75 40.91 -8.04
N LYS A 145 25.29 40.67 -6.85
CA LYS A 145 25.33 41.65 -5.75
C LYS A 145 26.31 42.79 -6.08
N LEU A 146 25.84 44.04 -6.04
CA LEU A 146 26.65 45.22 -6.40
C LEU A 146 27.89 45.42 -5.51
N LEU A 147 27.76 45.27 -4.18
CA LEU A 147 28.84 45.58 -3.25
C LEU A 147 30.04 44.61 -3.35
N PRO A 148 29.86 43.27 -3.45
CA PRO A 148 30.97 42.35 -3.74
C PRO A 148 31.68 42.62 -5.07
N LEU A 149 30.95 43.00 -6.13
CA LEU A 149 31.57 43.27 -7.43
C LEU A 149 32.56 44.45 -7.39
N LEU A 150 32.28 45.47 -6.57
CA LEU A 150 33.19 46.59 -6.36
C LEU A 150 34.48 46.19 -5.61
N SER A 151 34.50 45.05 -4.92
CA SER A 151 35.70 44.45 -4.31
C SER A 151 36.32 43.33 -5.16
N GLY A 152 35.82 43.11 -6.38
CA GLY A 152 36.28 42.06 -7.29
C GLY A 152 35.72 40.66 -7.00
N LYS A 153 34.78 40.52 -6.06
CA LYS A 153 34.12 39.24 -5.74
C LYS A 153 32.81 39.09 -6.53
N ILE A 154 32.63 37.94 -7.18
CA ILE A 154 31.38 37.60 -7.89
C ILE A 154 30.48 36.83 -6.93
N ALA A 155 29.38 37.46 -6.52
CA ALA A 155 28.32 36.85 -5.70
C ALA A 155 27.00 36.87 -6.46
N VAL A 156 26.38 35.70 -6.65
CA VAL A 156 25.12 35.55 -7.39
C VAL A 156 23.95 35.78 -6.44
N ASP A 157 23.06 36.68 -6.82
CA ASP A 157 21.94 37.13 -6.01
C ASP A 157 20.66 36.33 -6.33
N THR A 158 20.32 36.24 -7.61
CA THR A 158 19.23 35.40 -8.14
C THR A 158 19.68 34.75 -9.45
N LEU A 159 19.31 33.49 -9.67
CA LEU A 159 19.41 32.79 -10.94
C LEU A 159 18.01 32.28 -11.31
N VAL A 160 17.44 32.71 -12.44
CA VAL A 160 16.11 32.28 -12.89
C VAL A 160 16.22 31.58 -14.23
N LEU A 161 15.69 30.36 -14.30
CA LEU A 161 15.51 29.60 -15.55
C LEU A 161 14.02 29.63 -15.90
N THR A 162 13.67 30.15 -17.08
CA THR A 162 12.27 30.24 -17.54
C THR A 162 11.98 29.23 -18.64
N ASN A 163 10.93 28.43 -18.47
CA ASN A 163 10.56 27.32 -19.35
C ASN A 163 11.72 26.34 -19.66
N PRO A 164 12.56 25.91 -18.69
CA PRO A 164 13.66 24.99 -18.98
C PRO A 164 13.16 23.57 -19.24
N VAL A 165 13.58 22.98 -20.36
CA VAL A 165 13.30 21.59 -20.72
C VAL A 165 14.58 20.77 -20.54
N PHE A 166 14.54 19.77 -19.66
CA PHE A 166 15.65 18.86 -19.36
C PHE A 166 15.42 17.49 -20.02
N ALA A 167 16.28 17.10 -20.97
CA ALA A 167 16.20 15.82 -21.69
C ALA A 167 17.12 14.76 -21.03
N LEU A 168 16.64 14.15 -19.95
CA LEU A 168 17.38 13.19 -19.15
C LEU A 168 17.32 11.77 -19.74
N ARG A 169 18.25 11.45 -20.63
CA ARG A 169 18.40 10.14 -21.27
C ARG A 169 19.46 9.23 -20.63
N VAL A 170 19.23 7.92 -20.65
CA VAL A 170 20.23 6.85 -20.47
C VAL A 170 20.30 6.04 -21.77
N ASP A 171 21.50 5.76 -22.27
CA ASP A 171 21.71 4.95 -23.48
C ASP A 171 21.71 3.44 -23.22
N GLU A 172 21.80 2.64 -24.28
CA GLU A 172 21.85 1.17 -24.21
C GLU A 172 23.03 0.64 -23.37
N ASN A 173 24.13 1.39 -23.29
CA ASN A 173 25.32 1.06 -22.50
C ASN A 173 25.18 1.46 -21.02
N GLY A 174 24.14 2.20 -20.65
CA GLY A 174 23.94 2.74 -19.30
C GLY A 174 24.61 4.11 -19.05
N ALA A 175 25.18 4.74 -20.08
CA ALA A 175 25.76 6.07 -19.98
C ALA A 175 24.65 7.13 -19.79
N LYS A 176 24.85 8.04 -18.84
CA LYS A 176 23.84 9.03 -18.42
C LYS A 176 24.11 10.37 -19.11
N SER A 177 23.10 10.93 -19.75
CA SER A 177 23.19 12.23 -20.45
C SER A 177 23.52 13.40 -19.53
N TRP A 178 23.32 13.26 -18.22
CA TRP A 178 23.66 14.22 -17.16
C TRP A 178 24.95 13.88 -16.39
N GLU A 179 25.73 12.88 -16.80
CA GLU A 179 27.08 12.67 -16.26
C GLU A 179 28.01 13.77 -16.84
N PHE A 180 28.84 14.37 -15.98
CA PHE A 180 29.82 15.40 -16.37
C PHE A 180 31.23 14.86 -16.21
N ALA A 181 32.16 15.30 -17.06
CA ALA A 181 33.53 14.81 -17.05
C ALA A 181 34.29 15.33 -15.82
N SER A 182 34.38 14.51 -14.77
CA SER A 182 35.27 14.77 -13.63
C SER A 182 36.73 14.77 -14.07
N GLN A 183 37.50 15.75 -13.60
CA GLN A 183 38.83 16.04 -14.15
C GLN A 183 39.85 14.89 -13.95
N GLU A 184 39.60 13.96 -13.03
CA GLU A 184 40.47 12.80 -12.81
C GLU A 184 40.57 11.85 -14.02
N ARG A 185 39.53 11.78 -14.87
CA ARG A 185 39.55 10.93 -16.08
C ARG A 185 40.43 11.52 -17.20
N LEU A 186 40.89 12.78 -17.08
CA LEU A 186 41.77 13.45 -18.07
C LEU A 186 43.26 13.42 -17.66
N ARG A 187 43.76 12.28 -17.18
CA ARG A 187 45.22 12.07 -17.11
C ARG A 187 45.79 12.02 -18.53
N PRO A 188 46.79 12.86 -18.89
CA PRO A 188 47.44 12.74 -20.18
C PRO A 188 48.12 11.38 -20.29
N VAL A 189 47.78 10.61 -21.32
CA VAL A 189 48.46 9.36 -21.66
C VAL A 189 49.93 9.69 -21.90
N ARG A 190 50.82 9.18 -21.05
CA ARG A 190 52.27 9.23 -21.33
C ARG A 190 52.50 8.44 -22.61
N LEU A 191 52.84 9.13 -23.71
CA LEU A 191 53.29 8.44 -24.92
C LEU A 191 54.47 7.54 -24.56
N ALA A 192 54.52 6.36 -25.19
CA ALA A 192 55.44 5.32 -24.81
C ALA A 192 56.90 5.79 -24.89
N GLN A 193 57.67 5.53 -23.82
CA GLN A 193 59.12 5.49 -23.93
C GLN A 193 59.49 4.27 -24.79
N ALA A 194 59.67 4.50 -26.08
CA ALA A 194 60.09 3.47 -27.02
C ALA A 194 61.49 2.97 -26.64
N SER A 195 61.64 1.65 -26.52
CA SER A 195 62.89 1.01 -26.12
C SER A 195 63.99 1.17 -27.18
N THR A 196 64.85 2.17 -27.03
CA THR A 196 66.19 2.18 -27.65
C THR A 196 67.24 1.70 -26.65
N ARG A 197 68.24 0.96 -27.15
CA ARG A 197 69.18 0.19 -26.32
C ARG A 197 70.18 1.11 -25.62
N THR A 198 70.57 0.73 -24.41
CA THR A 198 71.77 1.24 -23.75
C THR A 198 73.01 0.85 -24.56
N THR A 199 73.67 1.85 -25.16
CA THR A 199 75.05 1.76 -25.62
C THR A 199 75.81 2.96 -25.08
N SER A 200 76.93 2.72 -24.41
CA SER A 200 77.81 3.77 -23.89
C SER A 200 78.45 4.55 -25.04
N ASP A 201 78.47 5.88 -24.95
CA ASP A 201 79.71 6.68 -24.85
C ASP A 201 79.47 8.20 -25.04
N ALA A 202 80.47 8.99 -24.59
CA ALA A 202 80.68 10.40 -24.94
C ALA A 202 79.72 11.43 -24.24
N PRO A 203 80.08 12.73 -24.16
CA PRO A 203 80.05 13.39 -22.84
C PRO A 203 79.17 14.65 -22.72
N SER A 204 78.91 15.03 -21.47
CA SER A 204 78.20 16.26 -21.10
C SER A 204 78.92 17.52 -21.60
N LEU A 205 78.26 18.29 -22.49
CA LEU A 205 78.72 19.59 -22.97
C LEU A 205 77.69 20.70 -22.70
N VAL A 206 77.52 21.03 -21.42
CA VAL A 206 76.88 22.29 -20.98
C VAL A 206 77.70 22.86 -19.81
N PRO A 207 78.25 24.09 -19.91
CA PRO A 207 79.00 24.70 -18.81
C PRO A 207 78.08 25.26 -17.71
N ASP A 208 78.56 25.28 -16.47
CA ASP A 208 77.79 25.66 -15.27
C ASP A 208 77.42 27.15 -15.18
N SER A 209 77.80 27.97 -16.16
CA SER A 209 77.64 29.44 -16.17
C SER A 209 76.24 29.94 -16.55
N ALA A 210 75.29 29.05 -16.90
CA ALA A 210 73.93 29.42 -17.31
C ALA A 210 72.93 29.57 -16.14
N ARG A 211 73.32 29.30 -14.90
CA ARG A 211 72.42 29.27 -13.71
C ARG A 211 71.97 30.65 -13.17
N GLY A 212 72.35 31.77 -13.82
CA GLY A 212 72.25 33.11 -13.22
C GLY A 212 71.14 34.06 -13.73
N PHE A 213 70.41 33.74 -14.80
CA PHE A 213 69.63 34.76 -15.56
C PHE A 213 68.14 34.41 -15.83
N LEU A 214 67.51 33.63 -14.94
CA LEU A 214 66.09 33.31 -15.02
C LEU A 214 65.35 33.39 -13.67
N THR A 215 65.69 34.41 -12.87
CA THR A 215 64.96 34.83 -11.67
C THR A 215 64.03 36.02 -11.98
N GLY A 216 63.06 35.79 -12.88
CA GLY A 216 62.09 36.82 -13.28
C GLY A 216 60.74 36.20 -13.62
N ALA A 217 59.71 36.57 -12.84
CA ALA A 217 58.31 36.18 -13.00
C ALA A 217 58.06 34.66 -13.18
N SER A 218 57.90 33.95 -12.06
CA SER A 218 56.92 32.85 -12.05
C SER A 218 55.58 33.39 -12.55
N PRO A 219 54.82 32.65 -13.38
CA PRO A 219 53.41 32.96 -13.56
C PRO A 219 52.76 32.97 -12.18
N SER A 220 51.91 33.95 -11.90
CA SER A 220 51.01 33.84 -10.75
C SER A 220 50.04 32.70 -11.08
N GLU A 221 50.27 31.52 -10.49
CA GLU A 221 49.22 30.52 -10.41
C GLU A 221 48.01 31.21 -9.78
N ALA A 222 46.89 31.23 -10.51
CA ALA A 222 45.64 31.70 -9.95
C ALA A 222 45.30 30.74 -8.81
N ALA A 223 45.29 31.26 -7.57
CA ALA A 223 45.01 30.43 -6.40
C ALA A 223 43.71 29.64 -6.64
N PRO A 224 43.69 28.33 -6.36
CA PRO A 224 42.53 27.51 -6.65
C PRO A 224 41.33 28.10 -5.91
N ILE A 225 40.32 28.51 -6.69
CA ILE A 225 39.13 29.19 -6.16
C ILE A 225 38.48 28.24 -5.16
N SER A 226 38.55 28.61 -3.88
CA SER A 226 37.98 27.79 -2.82
C SER A 226 36.47 27.81 -2.98
N MET A 227 35.87 26.64 -3.23
CA MET A 227 34.43 26.48 -3.50
C MET A 227 33.55 27.10 -2.39
N SER A 228 34.09 27.20 -1.16
CA SER A 228 33.48 27.86 0.00
C SER A 228 33.30 29.38 -0.12
N GLU A 229 33.89 30.06 -1.12
CA GLU A 229 33.68 31.50 -1.37
C GLU A 229 32.53 31.82 -2.34
N ILE A 230 31.84 30.80 -2.88
CA ILE A 230 30.75 31.00 -3.84
C ILE A 230 29.44 31.34 -3.08
N GLU A 231 29.15 32.64 -2.97
CA GLU A 231 27.83 33.12 -2.57
C GLU A 231 26.79 32.93 -3.69
N LEU A 232 25.71 32.24 -3.37
CA LEU A 232 24.55 32.00 -4.24
C LEU A 232 23.28 32.16 -3.41
N GLY A 233 22.47 33.19 -3.71
CA GLY A 233 21.25 33.53 -2.96
C GLY A 233 20.05 32.64 -3.31
N GLU A 234 19.40 32.91 -4.44
CA GLU A 234 18.24 32.15 -4.90
C GLU A 234 18.49 31.55 -6.29
N VAL A 235 18.16 30.27 -6.48
CA VAL A 235 17.99 29.65 -7.80
C VAL A 235 16.53 29.28 -7.99
N ARG A 236 15.89 29.78 -9.04
CA ARG A 236 14.47 29.57 -9.33
C ARG A 236 14.25 28.99 -10.72
N ILE A 237 13.38 28.00 -10.81
CA ILE A 237 12.90 27.38 -12.04
C ILE A 237 11.42 27.76 -12.17
N ASP A 238 11.07 28.40 -13.28
CA ASP A 238 9.69 28.79 -13.63
C ASP A 238 9.19 27.92 -14.77
N ASN A 239 8.11 27.17 -14.54
CA ASN A 239 7.43 26.32 -15.53
C ASN A 239 8.37 25.38 -16.32
N GLY A 240 9.29 24.70 -15.62
CA GLY A 240 10.19 23.72 -16.24
C GLY A 240 9.51 22.39 -16.57
N THR A 241 10.18 21.60 -17.42
CA THR A 241 9.78 20.23 -17.79
C THR A 241 11.00 19.31 -17.77
N ILE A 242 10.86 18.11 -17.22
CA ILE A 242 11.85 17.03 -17.32
C ILE A 242 11.24 15.92 -18.17
N HIS A 243 11.91 15.53 -19.25
CA HIS A 243 11.65 14.28 -19.96
C HIS A 243 12.72 13.26 -19.56
N PHE A 244 12.30 12.11 -19.04
CA PHE A 244 13.19 11.00 -18.71
C PHE A 244 13.01 9.85 -19.71
N ALA A 245 14.11 9.25 -20.16
CA ALA A 245 14.10 8.05 -21.01
C ALA A 245 15.29 7.13 -20.72
N ASP A 246 15.04 5.84 -20.45
CA ASP A 246 16.07 4.81 -20.32
C ASP A 246 15.95 3.77 -21.45
N ALA A 247 16.91 3.76 -22.37
CA ALA A 247 16.92 2.86 -23.51
C ALA A 247 17.05 1.36 -23.11
N ARG A 248 17.61 1.06 -21.94
CA ARG A 248 17.82 -0.32 -21.47
C ARG A 248 16.55 -0.97 -20.92
N THR A 249 15.65 -0.18 -20.38
CA THR A 249 14.39 -0.65 -19.76
C THR A 249 13.16 -0.27 -20.58
N GLY A 250 13.31 0.63 -21.54
CA GLY A 250 12.19 1.24 -22.28
C GLY A 250 11.40 2.26 -21.45
N ALA A 251 11.80 2.52 -20.20
CA ALA A 251 11.09 3.42 -19.31
C ALA A 251 11.11 4.86 -19.84
N ARG A 252 9.96 5.52 -19.79
CA ARG A 252 9.77 6.94 -20.12
C ARG A 252 8.85 7.57 -19.08
N ASP A 253 9.29 8.67 -18.50
CA ASP A 253 8.56 9.45 -17.50
C ASP A 253 8.66 10.94 -17.87
N GLN A 254 7.69 11.73 -17.45
CA GLN A 254 7.66 13.18 -17.69
C GLN A 254 7.15 13.91 -16.45
N VAL A 255 7.84 14.98 -16.08
CA VAL A 255 7.46 15.90 -15.01
C VAL A 255 7.32 17.28 -15.64
N GLU A 256 6.17 17.93 -15.47
CA GLU A 256 5.83 19.21 -16.10
C GLU A 256 5.59 20.29 -15.04
N GLN A 257 5.42 21.54 -15.49
CA GLN A 257 5.00 22.67 -14.64
C GLN A 257 5.89 22.84 -13.40
N ILE A 258 7.19 22.55 -13.54
CA ILE A 258 8.15 22.57 -12.44
C ILE A 258 8.38 24.01 -12.02
N ASN A 259 7.87 24.38 -10.85
CA ASN A 259 8.05 25.68 -10.21
C ASN A 259 8.83 25.46 -8.91
N VAL A 260 10.14 25.71 -8.90
CA VAL A 260 11.01 25.43 -7.75
C VAL A 260 11.86 26.64 -7.41
N ALA A 261 11.88 27.02 -6.12
CA ALA A 261 12.81 27.96 -5.55
C ALA A 261 13.78 27.24 -4.58
N LEU A 262 15.08 27.45 -4.81
CA LEU A 262 16.20 26.96 -4.00
C LEU A 262 16.86 28.16 -3.33
N GLY A 263 16.65 28.32 -2.02
CA GLY A 263 17.33 29.31 -1.20
C GLY A 263 18.61 28.74 -0.61
N LEU A 264 19.74 29.38 -0.88
CA LEU A 264 21.05 29.10 -0.32
C LEU A 264 21.68 30.43 0.18
N THR A 265 22.88 30.40 0.75
CA THR A 265 23.65 31.62 1.03
C THR A 265 25.15 31.34 0.83
N SER A 266 25.66 30.30 1.48
CA SER A 266 26.89 29.59 1.13
C SER A 266 26.64 28.08 1.05
N LEU A 267 27.61 27.30 0.55
CA LEU A 267 27.52 25.82 0.53
C LEU A 267 27.43 25.18 1.93
N ALA A 268 27.82 25.91 2.98
CA ALA A 268 27.79 25.45 4.36
C ALA A 268 26.45 25.73 5.07
N ASP A 269 25.61 26.62 4.53
CA ASP A 269 24.31 26.96 5.09
C ASP A 269 23.22 25.96 4.66
N PRO A 270 22.11 25.85 5.40
CA PRO A 270 21.00 24.97 5.02
C PRO A 270 20.35 25.36 3.70
N LEU A 271 20.42 24.47 2.72
CA LEU A 271 19.73 24.58 1.42
C LEU A 271 18.22 24.38 1.64
N GLN A 272 17.42 25.41 1.37
CA GLN A 272 15.96 25.35 1.43
C GLN A 272 15.39 25.15 0.02
N LEU A 273 14.56 24.13 -0.17
CA LEU A 273 13.80 23.90 -1.39
C LEU A 273 12.31 24.12 -1.09
N ARG A 274 11.62 24.86 -1.96
CA ARG A 274 10.15 24.91 -2.01
C ARG A 274 9.70 24.88 -3.46
N GLY A 275 8.67 24.11 -3.77
CA GLY A 275 8.14 24.11 -5.13
C GLY A 275 6.94 23.20 -5.34
N ASP A 276 6.45 23.22 -6.57
CA ASP A 276 5.45 22.29 -7.07
C ASP A 276 5.72 21.88 -8.51
N PHE A 277 5.17 20.74 -8.92
CA PHE A 277 5.28 20.18 -10.27
C PHE A 277 4.08 19.27 -10.56
N ALA A 278 3.85 18.96 -11.84
CA ALA A 278 2.89 17.96 -12.26
C ALA A 278 3.61 16.65 -12.64
N TRP A 279 3.24 15.53 -12.02
CA TRP A 279 3.78 14.21 -12.35
C TRP A 279 2.65 13.18 -12.49
N LYS A 280 2.62 12.48 -13.63
CA LYS A 280 1.57 11.52 -14.02
C LYS A 280 0.13 12.07 -13.89
N GLY A 281 -0.04 13.37 -14.09
CA GLY A 281 -1.33 14.06 -14.03
C GLY A 281 -1.75 14.57 -12.65
N GLU A 282 -1.03 14.23 -11.56
CA GLU A 282 -1.23 14.84 -10.25
C GLU A 282 -0.28 16.03 -10.05
N LYS A 283 -0.78 17.12 -9.44
CA LYS A 283 0.07 18.18 -8.90
C LYS A 283 0.65 17.72 -7.57
N VAL A 284 1.98 17.80 -7.46
CA VAL A 284 2.77 17.49 -6.27
C VAL A 284 3.40 18.78 -5.77
N ALA A 285 3.15 19.16 -4.53
CA ALA A 285 3.88 20.19 -3.82
C ALA A 285 4.96 19.55 -2.93
N THR A 286 6.09 20.23 -2.76
CA THR A 286 7.17 19.76 -1.89
C THR A 286 7.91 20.90 -1.22
N THR A 287 8.36 20.66 0.01
CA THR A 287 9.38 21.48 0.66
C THR A 287 10.48 20.58 1.20
N ALA A 288 11.72 21.06 1.19
CA ALA A 288 12.83 20.38 1.84
C ALA A 288 13.81 21.37 2.47
N THR A 289 14.58 20.90 3.43
CA THR A 289 15.71 21.61 4.03
C THR A 289 16.82 20.61 4.28
N LEU A 290 17.92 20.78 3.55
CA LEU A 290 19.15 20.00 3.66
C LEU A 290 20.15 20.81 4.48
N ALA A 291 20.64 20.30 5.59
CA ALA A 291 21.42 21.06 6.57
C ALA A 291 22.79 21.56 6.05
N SER A 292 23.39 20.87 5.08
CA SER A 292 24.63 21.30 4.42
C SER A 292 24.73 20.68 3.03
N LEU A 293 25.04 21.50 2.02
CA LEU A 293 25.35 21.03 0.67
C LEU A 293 26.83 20.61 0.55
N ASP A 294 27.73 21.30 1.25
CA ASP A 294 29.16 20.96 1.34
C ASP A 294 29.41 19.54 1.88
N ALA A 295 28.59 19.05 2.82
CA ALA A 295 28.65 17.66 3.28
C ALA A 295 28.36 16.65 2.15
N ILE A 296 27.27 16.85 1.41
CA ILE A 296 26.90 15.99 0.27
C ILE A 296 27.95 16.04 -0.84
N LEU A 297 28.54 17.22 -1.11
CA LEU A 297 29.63 17.39 -2.08
C LEU A 297 30.97 16.76 -1.66
N ARG A 298 31.04 16.18 -0.45
CA ARG A 298 32.20 15.43 0.09
C ARG A 298 31.85 13.99 0.44
N ASP A 299 30.76 13.47 -0.15
CA ASP A 299 30.20 12.12 0.09
C ASP A 299 29.83 11.83 1.56
N ALA A 300 29.73 12.87 2.40
CA ALA A 300 29.35 12.77 3.79
C ALA A 300 27.83 12.87 3.97
N PRO A 301 27.22 12.19 4.97
CA PRO A 301 25.79 12.32 5.24
C PRO A 301 25.42 13.71 5.75
N ALA A 302 24.24 14.19 5.39
CA ALA A 302 23.67 15.44 5.89
C ALA A 302 22.22 15.24 6.37
N ASP A 303 21.75 16.06 7.30
CA ASP A 303 20.35 16.02 7.72
C ASP A 303 19.44 16.61 6.64
N LEU A 304 18.34 15.92 6.36
CA LEU A 304 17.29 16.28 5.42
C LEU A 304 15.94 16.21 6.13
N LYS A 305 15.24 17.33 6.16
CA LYS A 305 13.79 17.38 6.42
C LYS A 305 13.08 17.59 5.09
N ALA A 306 12.07 16.79 4.77
CA ALA A 306 11.32 16.91 3.52
C ALA A 306 9.82 16.62 3.72
N THR A 307 8.98 17.29 2.93
CA THR A 307 7.54 17.03 2.82
C THR A 307 7.14 16.92 1.35
N VAL A 308 6.16 16.08 1.08
CA VAL A 308 5.54 15.88 -0.24
C VAL A 308 4.02 15.81 -0.04
N GLU A 309 3.28 16.60 -0.80
CA GLU A 309 1.81 16.65 -0.76
C GLU A 309 1.27 16.52 -2.20
N ALA A 310 0.47 15.49 -2.44
CA ALA A 310 -0.19 15.19 -3.71
C ALA A 310 -1.68 14.92 -3.48
N ALA A 311 -2.46 14.67 -4.55
CA ALA A 311 -3.89 14.44 -4.40
C ALA A 311 -4.18 13.08 -3.73
N THR A 312 -3.34 12.07 -3.96
CA THR A 312 -3.48 10.71 -3.37
C THR A 312 -2.72 10.50 -2.06
N VAL A 313 -1.62 11.23 -1.81
CA VAL A 313 -0.68 10.98 -0.70
C VAL A 313 -0.09 12.25 -0.07
N LEU A 314 0.07 12.25 1.25
CA LEU A 314 0.92 13.15 2.01
C LEU A 314 2.07 12.32 2.61
N ALA A 315 3.30 12.81 2.51
CA ALA A 315 4.48 12.16 3.08
C ALA A 315 5.44 13.17 3.71
N GLY A 316 6.14 12.74 4.76
CA GLY A 316 7.12 13.53 5.49
C GLY A 316 8.31 12.69 5.92
N TYR A 317 9.51 13.26 5.84
CA TYR A 317 10.77 12.62 6.18
C TYR A 317 11.64 13.55 7.05
N ASP A 318 12.29 12.98 8.07
CA ASP A 318 13.20 13.69 8.97
C ASP A 318 14.37 12.78 9.39
N GLY A 319 15.55 12.98 8.79
CA GLY A 319 16.76 12.22 9.11
C GLY A 319 17.87 12.40 8.08
N SER A 320 18.81 11.47 8.04
CA SER A 320 20.05 11.63 7.27
C SER A 320 19.95 11.12 5.82
N ILE A 321 20.50 11.86 4.87
CA ILE A 321 20.67 11.48 3.46
C ILE A 321 22.16 11.45 3.06
N ALA A 322 22.57 10.51 2.21
CA ALA A 322 23.89 10.45 1.59
C ALA A 322 23.83 9.85 0.16
N PHE A 323 24.87 10.12 -0.65
CA PHE A 323 24.88 9.86 -2.10
C PHE A 323 26.18 9.25 -2.65
N SER A 324 27.02 8.60 -1.83
CA SER A 324 28.38 8.17 -2.23
C SER A 324 28.42 7.26 -3.48
N ASP A 325 27.81 6.08 -3.42
CA ASP A 325 27.65 5.15 -4.56
C ASP A 325 26.17 4.96 -4.94
N ALA A 326 25.28 5.14 -3.96
CA ALA A 326 23.84 4.97 -4.08
C ALA A 326 23.14 5.87 -3.06
N LEU A 327 21.84 6.11 -3.25
CA LEU A 327 21.01 6.79 -2.25
C LEU A 327 20.99 5.99 -0.95
N ALA A 328 21.43 6.63 0.13
CA ALA A 328 21.21 6.18 1.50
C ALA A 328 20.28 7.16 2.21
N LEU A 329 19.33 6.61 2.98
CA LEU A 329 18.44 7.35 3.88
C LEU A 329 18.42 6.64 5.23
N ASP A 330 18.38 7.38 6.34
CA ASP A 330 18.12 6.81 7.67
C ASP A 330 17.44 7.85 8.57
N GLY A 331 16.11 7.77 8.71
CA GLY A 331 15.30 8.82 9.32
C GLY A 331 13.89 8.40 9.71
N ALA A 332 13.19 9.25 10.46
CA ALA A 332 11.76 9.10 10.68
C ALA A 332 10.98 9.36 9.39
N THR A 333 9.92 8.60 9.16
CA THR A 333 8.99 8.78 8.04
C THR A 333 7.54 8.78 8.52
N ILE A 334 6.72 9.57 7.85
CA ILE A 334 5.26 9.48 7.86
C ILE A 334 4.75 9.42 6.41
N LEU A 335 3.71 8.62 6.18
CA LEU A 335 2.97 8.56 4.92
C LEU A 335 1.49 8.34 5.23
N GLU A 336 0.64 9.17 4.65
CA GLU A 336 -0.83 9.06 4.72
C GLU A 336 -1.37 9.06 3.28
N ALA A 337 -2.12 8.04 2.90
CA ALA A 337 -2.70 7.92 1.57
C ALA A 337 -4.20 7.57 1.65
N LYS A 338 -5.00 8.24 0.83
CA LYS A 338 -6.47 8.08 0.80
C LYS A 338 -6.87 6.67 0.38
N SER A 339 -6.08 6.06 -0.49
CA SER A 339 -6.16 4.65 -0.83
C SER A 339 -4.79 4.11 -1.24
N LEU A 340 -4.41 2.94 -0.72
CA LEU A 340 -3.25 2.18 -1.19
C LEU A 340 -3.41 1.75 -2.65
N ARG A 341 -4.64 1.45 -3.11
CA ARG A 341 -4.97 1.18 -4.53
C ARG A 341 -4.70 2.39 -5.43
N GLU A 342 -5.12 3.58 -5.03
CA GLU A 342 -4.89 4.82 -5.80
C GLU A 342 -3.39 5.16 -5.83
N LEU A 343 -2.71 5.12 -4.67
CA LEU A 343 -1.27 5.33 -4.57
C LEU A 343 -0.47 4.32 -5.42
N ALA A 344 -0.82 3.04 -5.36
CA ALA A 344 -0.19 2.01 -6.20
C ALA A 344 -0.41 2.30 -7.69
N ALA A 345 -1.63 2.66 -8.10
CA ALA A 345 -1.94 2.99 -9.48
C ALA A 345 -1.16 4.20 -10.00
N TRP A 346 -1.05 5.29 -9.22
CA TRP A 346 -0.22 6.46 -9.54
C TRP A 346 1.27 6.09 -9.65
N LEU A 347 1.78 5.24 -8.76
CA LEU A 347 3.13 4.70 -8.85
C LEU A 347 3.33 3.75 -10.05
N GLY A 348 2.27 3.23 -10.67
CA GLY A 348 2.29 2.38 -11.86
C GLY A 348 2.07 0.89 -11.60
N THR A 349 1.54 0.53 -10.42
CA THR A 349 1.24 -0.85 -9.99
C THR A 349 -0.27 -1.06 -9.86
N ALA A 350 -0.83 -2.06 -10.55
CA ALA A 350 -2.23 -2.45 -10.36
C ALA A 350 -2.36 -3.45 -9.20
N LEU A 351 -3.37 -3.26 -8.34
CA LEU A 351 -3.77 -4.19 -7.28
C LEU A 351 -5.12 -4.85 -7.63
N PRO A 352 -5.36 -6.13 -7.25
CA PRO A 352 -6.61 -6.85 -7.54
C PRO A 352 -7.86 -6.08 -7.11
N GLN A 353 -8.92 -6.14 -7.93
CA GLN A 353 -10.17 -5.45 -7.63
C GLN A 353 -10.89 -6.15 -6.47
N SER A 354 -10.93 -5.49 -5.32
CA SER A 354 -11.51 -5.97 -4.06
C SER A 354 -11.98 -4.78 -3.22
N SER A 355 -12.65 -5.03 -2.09
CA SER A 355 -13.16 -3.98 -1.19
C SER A 355 -12.10 -3.35 -0.27
N GLY A 356 -10.91 -3.94 -0.16
CA GLY A 356 -9.75 -3.42 0.54
C GLY A 356 -8.75 -2.68 -0.36
N TYR A 357 -7.55 -2.45 0.20
CA TYR A 357 -6.54 -1.51 -0.29
C TYR A 357 -7.04 -0.04 -0.28
N GLY A 358 -7.93 0.27 0.66
CA GLY A 358 -8.40 1.61 1.00
C GLY A 358 -7.36 2.40 1.82
N PRO A 359 -7.77 3.24 2.78
CA PRO A 359 -6.88 4.17 3.48
C PRO A 359 -5.68 3.49 4.11
N LEU A 360 -4.52 4.12 3.93
CA LEU A 360 -3.24 3.73 4.50
C LEU A 360 -2.68 4.89 5.33
N SER A 361 -2.29 4.61 6.58
CA SER A 361 -1.34 5.45 7.32
C SER A 361 -0.13 4.64 7.72
N LEU A 362 1.02 5.28 7.79
CA LEU A 362 2.32 4.64 8.01
C LEU A 362 3.24 5.61 8.73
N GLN A 363 3.72 5.23 9.91
CA GLN A 363 4.77 5.91 10.66
C GLN A 363 5.86 4.89 11.00
N GLY A 364 7.14 5.31 10.99
CA GLY A 364 8.25 4.44 11.40
C GLY A 364 9.61 5.08 11.11
N ARG A 365 10.68 4.28 11.21
CA ARG A 365 12.02 4.68 10.76
C ARG A 365 12.29 4.08 9.38
N LEU A 366 12.35 4.93 8.35
CA LEU A 366 12.77 4.55 7.01
C LEU A 366 14.29 4.46 6.94
N LYS A 367 14.81 3.34 6.46
CA LYS A 367 16.22 3.16 6.11
C LYS A 367 16.35 2.62 4.70
N VAL A 368 17.03 3.36 3.82
CA VAL A 368 17.37 2.93 2.46
C VAL A 368 18.87 2.73 2.38
N ALA A 369 19.30 1.60 1.83
CA ALA A 369 20.71 1.27 1.63
C ALA A 369 20.86 0.44 0.34
N GLY A 370 21.19 1.11 -0.76
CA GLY A 370 21.32 0.47 -2.08
C GLY A 370 20.03 -0.21 -2.53
N ASN A 371 20.05 -1.56 -2.59
CA ASN A 371 18.89 -2.36 -3.00
C ASN A 371 17.92 -2.67 -1.85
N SER A 372 18.24 -2.35 -0.59
CA SER A 372 17.37 -2.61 0.57
C SER A 372 16.60 -1.35 0.98
N ILE A 373 15.30 -1.53 1.24
CA ILE A 373 14.43 -0.54 1.87
C ILE A 373 13.83 -1.20 3.13
N SER A 374 14.20 -0.71 4.31
CA SER A 374 13.64 -1.14 5.59
C SER A 374 12.72 -0.05 6.17
N LEU A 375 11.59 -0.46 6.71
CA LEU A 375 10.75 0.33 7.60
C LEU A 375 10.76 -0.36 8.96
N LEU A 376 11.32 0.30 9.96
CA LEU A 376 11.57 -0.25 11.29
C LEU A 376 10.69 0.41 12.35
N ASN A 377 10.25 -0.38 13.34
CA ASN A 377 9.35 0.03 14.42
C ASN A 377 8.07 0.71 13.88
N SER A 378 7.50 0.14 12.81
CA SER A 378 6.34 0.71 12.15
C SER A 378 5.11 0.71 13.06
N LYS A 379 4.33 1.79 12.95
CA LYS A 379 2.93 1.88 13.36
C LYS A 379 2.15 2.35 12.14
N SER A 380 1.28 1.51 11.62
CA SER A 380 0.55 1.73 10.38
C SER A 380 -0.93 1.38 10.57
N THR A 381 -1.79 1.88 9.70
CA THR A 381 -3.16 1.36 9.54
C THR A 381 -3.43 1.05 8.08
N LEU A 382 -4.17 -0.02 7.81
CA LEU A 382 -4.68 -0.35 6.47
C LEU A 382 -6.12 -0.83 6.60
N ASP A 383 -7.03 -0.28 5.80
CA ASP A 383 -8.47 -0.62 5.80
C ASP A 383 -9.11 -0.57 7.21
N GLY A 384 -8.63 0.39 8.02
CA GLY A 384 -9.05 0.62 9.40
C GLY A 384 -8.41 -0.29 10.46
N SER A 385 -7.59 -1.27 10.08
CA SER A 385 -6.90 -2.18 11.01
C SER A 385 -5.51 -1.66 11.38
N GLU A 386 -5.13 -1.73 12.65
CA GLU A 386 -3.78 -1.41 13.12
C GLU A 386 -2.78 -2.51 12.75
N ILE A 387 -1.62 -2.11 12.23
CA ILE A 387 -0.50 -2.96 11.86
C ILE A 387 0.78 -2.38 12.48
N ALA A 388 1.55 -3.18 13.21
CA ALA A 388 2.80 -2.76 13.82
C ALA A 388 3.93 -3.77 13.62
N GLY A 389 5.17 -3.32 13.44
CA GLY A 389 6.33 -4.21 13.27
C GLY A 389 7.35 -3.72 12.25
N ASP A 390 8.10 -4.64 11.66
CA ASP A 390 9.21 -4.34 10.73
C ASP A 390 8.92 -4.90 9.32
N ILE A 391 9.30 -4.14 8.29
CA ILE A 391 9.20 -4.54 6.88
C ILE A 391 10.56 -4.28 6.21
N VAL A 392 11.07 -5.23 5.42
CA VAL A 392 12.31 -5.12 4.65
C VAL A 392 12.06 -5.59 3.22
N VAL A 393 12.13 -4.67 2.27
CA VAL A 393 12.00 -4.93 0.82
C VAL A 393 13.39 -4.90 0.19
N THR A 394 13.86 -6.05 -0.28
CA THR A 394 15.11 -6.18 -1.05
C THR A 394 14.80 -6.26 -2.54
N LYS A 395 15.25 -5.26 -3.31
CA LYS A 395 15.09 -5.23 -4.76
C LYS A 395 15.98 -6.30 -5.42
N ARG A 396 15.36 -7.18 -6.22
CA ARG A 396 16.05 -8.13 -7.11
C ARG A 396 15.49 -7.93 -8.55
N PRO A 397 16.21 -8.35 -9.61
CA PRO A 397 15.67 -8.33 -10.96
C PRO A 397 14.38 -9.17 -11.06
N GLY A 398 13.37 -8.67 -11.78
CA GLY A 398 12.07 -9.33 -11.90
C GLY A 398 11.17 -9.15 -10.68
N ARG A 399 11.53 -9.75 -9.53
CA ARG A 399 10.70 -9.77 -8.31
C ARG A 399 11.44 -9.25 -7.07
N PRO A 400 10.88 -8.29 -6.31
CA PRO A 400 11.42 -7.94 -5.00
C PRO A 400 11.18 -9.08 -3.99
N HIS A 401 12.01 -9.15 -2.97
CA HIS A 401 11.80 -10.02 -1.81
C HIS A 401 11.36 -9.18 -0.60
N ILE A 402 10.25 -9.55 0.03
CA ILE A 402 9.60 -8.82 1.12
C ILE A 402 9.67 -9.67 2.40
N LYS A 403 10.54 -9.29 3.33
CA LYS A 403 10.57 -9.90 4.66
C LYS A 403 9.83 -9.00 5.66
N ALA A 404 8.90 -9.55 6.44
CA ALA A 404 8.17 -8.77 7.44
C ALA A 404 7.91 -9.57 8.72
N ASN A 405 7.84 -8.85 9.84
CA ASN A 405 7.37 -9.37 11.12
C ASN A 405 6.34 -8.39 11.66
N LEU A 406 5.06 -8.77 11.62
CA LEU A 406 3.92 -7.87 11.80
C LEU A 406 2.95 -8.39 12.85
N LYS A 407 2.55 -7.52 13.76
CA LYS A 407 1.35 -7.69 14.57
C LYS A 407 0.19 -6.93 13.92
N LEU A 408 -0.97 -7.58 13.80
CA LEU A 408 -2.20 -6.99 13.27
C LEU A 408 -3.32 -7.08 14.32
N ALA A 409 -4.05 -5.98 14.54
CA ALA A 409 -5.24 -6.00 15.39
C ALA A 409 -6.37 -6.83 14.75
N GLU A 410 -6.54 -6.69 13.43
CA GLU A 410 -7.45 -7.50 12.61
C GLU A 410 -6.83 -7.85 11.25
N LEU A 411 -7.06 -9.08 10.78
CA LEU A 411 -6.91 -9.45 9.38
C LEU A 411 -8.26 -9.94 8.84
N ASP A 412 -8.96 -9.07 8.13
CA ASP A 412 -10.19 -9.41 7.43
C ASP A 412 -9.90 -9.79 5.98
N LEU A 413 -9.77 -11.09 5.72
CA LEU A 413 -9.45 -11.62 4.40
C LEU A 413 -10.57 -11.34 3.37
N ASN A 414 -11.81 -11.07 3.83
CA ASN A 414 -12.94 -10.73 2.96
C ASN A 414 -12.75 -9.40 2.22
N LYS A 415 -11.82 -8.54 2.67
CA LYS A 415 -11.44 -7.30 1.99
C LYS A 415 -10.53 -7.55 0.76
N TYR A 416 -9.87 -8.71 0.71
CA TYR A 416 -8.80 -9.00 -0.25
C TYR A 416 -9.13 -10.15 -1.23
N ILE A 417 -10.29 -10.80 -1.09
CA ILE A 417 -10.72 -11.92 -1.94
C ILE A 417 -12.02 -11.60 -2.70
N GLY A 418 -12.03 -11.91 -3.99
CA GLY A 418 -13.18 -11.74 -4.88
C GLY A 418 -13.45 -10.29 -5.32
N SER A 419 -14.20 -10.16 -6.42
CA SER A 419 -14.68 -8.85 -6.90
C SER A 419 -15.45 -8.13 -5.79
N PRO A 420 -15.30 -6.79 -5.65
CA PRO A 420 -16.07 -6.04 -4.66
C PRO A 420 -17.56 -6.19 -5.00
N GLN A 421 -18.30 -6.91 -4.16
CA GLN A 421 -19.75 -6.95 -4.27
C GLN A 421 -20.26 -5.53 -4.17
N SER A 422 -20.69 -4.96 -5.29
CA SER A 422 -21.40 -3.69 -5.29
C SER A 422 -22.54 -3.84 -4.28
N PRO A 423 -22.57 -3.06 -3.18
CA PRO A 423 -23.58 -3.22 -2.15
C PRO A 423 -24.92 -3.08 -2.86
N SER A 424 -25.71 -4.16 -2.89
CA SER A 424 -26.84 -4.30 -3.81
C SER A 424 -27.77 -3.11 -3.61
N ALA A 425 -27.67 -2.15 -4.52
CA ALA A 425 -28.15 -0.81 -4.26
C ALA A 425 -29.65 -0.92 -4.07
N ILE A 426 -30.10 -0.74 -2.83
CA ILE A 426 -31.53 -0.67 -2.51
C ILE A 426 -32.00 0.61 -3.18
N LYS A 427 -32.40 0.49 -4.44
CA LYS A 427 -33.18 1.48 -5.17
C LYS A 427 -34.54 1.51 -4.49
N VAL A 428 -34.56 2.15 -3.32
CA VAL A 428 -35.71 2.88 -2.80
C VAL A 428 -36.02 3.93 -3.86
N ARG A 429 -36.70 3.49 -4.92
CA ARG A 429 -37.22 4.37 -5.96
C ARG A 429 -38.13 5.34 -5.21
N PRO A 430 -37.86 6.66 -5.21
CA PRO A 430 -38.70 7.60 -4.48
C PRO A 430 -40.15 7.36 -4.85
N ALA A 431 -41.02 7.26 -3.85
CA ALA A 431 -42.42 6.93 -4.05
C ALA A 431 -43.06 8.05 -4.88
N SER A 432 -43.20 7.80 -6.19
CA SER A 432 -43.87 8.69 -7.12
C SER A 432 -45.34 8.75 -6.74
N THR A 433 -45.75 9.85 -6.10
CA THR A 433 -47.07 10.04 -5.48
C THR A 433 -48.20 10.01 -6.52
N GLN A 434 -48.63 8.81 -6.91
CA GLN A 434 -49.87 8.61 -7.65
C GLN A 434 -51.01 8.39 -6.68
N THR A 435 -51.90 9.36 -6.61
CA THR A 435 -53.10 9.33 -5.78
C THR A 435 -54.14 8.36 -6.35
N THR A 436 -54.36 7.24 -5.67
CA THR A 436 -55.58 6.44 -5.81
C THR A 436 -56.41 6.57 -4.52
N LYS A 437 -57.69 6.93 -4.67
CA LYS A 437 -58.68 6.86 -3.59
C LYS A 437 -59.34 5.48 -3.63
N GLY A 438 -59.59 4.87 -2.48
CA GLY A 438 -60.57 3.78 -2.37
C GLY A 438 -60.20 2.66 -1.41
N ASN A 439 -61.12 2.41 -0.47
CA ASN A 439 -61.37 1.16 0.26
C ASN A 439 -60.22 0.48 1.02
N SER A 440 -60.28 0.58 2.35
CA SER A 440 -59.72 -0.42 3.27
C SER A 440 -60.53 -1.72 3.19
N PRO A 441 -59.92 -2.92 3.23
CA PRO A 441 -60.65 -4.18 3.39
C PRO A 441 -61.44 -4.21 4.72
N GLN A 442 -62.64 -4.79 4.70
CA GLN A 442 -63.54 -4.84 5.88
C GLN A 442 -63.82 -6.27 6.39
N SER A 443 -63.09 -7.29 5.91
CA SER A 443 -63.23 -8.68 6.38
C SER A 443 -61.88 -9.35 6.67
N ILE A 444 -61.90 -10.39 7.50
CA ILE A 444 -60.72 -11.24 7.75
C ILE A 444 -60.53 -12.23 6.59
N GLU A 445 -61.63 -12.64 5.94
CA GLU A 445 -61.68 -13.51 4.78
C GLU A 445 -60.91 -12.98 3.57
N ASP A 446 -60.84 -11.66 3.36
CA ASP A 446 -60.05 -11.05 2.29
C ASP A 446 -58.54 -11.25 2.50
N LEU A 447 -58.07 -11.30 3.74
CA LEU A 447 -56.66 -11.57 4.08
C LEU A 447 -56.24 -13.03 3.88
N LEU A 448 -57.20 -13.93 3.60
CA LEU A 448 -56.97 -15.38 3.47
C LEU A 448 -57.01 -15.88 2.01
N ARG A 449 -57.21 -14.99 1.02
CA ARG A 449 -57.42 -15.38 -0.38
C ARG A 449 -56.28 -15.07 -1.35
N GLU A 450 -55.30 -14.26 -0.96
CA GLU A 450 -54.09 -14.06 -1.75
C GLU A 450 -52.84 -14.60 -1.04
N PRO A 451 -51.87 -15.20 -1.76
CA PRO A 451 -50.58 -15.56 -1.20
C PRO A 451 -49.75 -14.28 -0.99
N GLY A 452 -50.03 -13.57 0.11
CA GLY A 452 -49.33 -12.34 0.50
C GLY A 452 -47.81 -12.49 0.42
N PRO A 453 -47.07 -11.42 0.05
CA PRO A 453 -45.68 -11.52 -0.35
C PRO A 453 -44.80 -12.07 0.77
N ARG A 454 -44.50 -13.39 0.70
CA ARG A 454 -43.63 -14.08 1.63
C ARG A 454 -42.28 -13.36 1.66
N VAL A 455 -41.95 -12.75 2.80
CA VAL A 455 -40.65 -12.13 3.05
C VAL A 455 -39.60 -13.23 3.14
N LYS A 456 -39.20 -13.75 1.97
CA LYS A 456 -38.06 -14.66 1.83
C LYS A 456 -36.78 -13.87 1.99
N GLY A 457 -36.42 -13.59 3.25
CA GLY A 457 -35.04 -13.34 3.69
C GLY A 457 -34.14 -14.57 3.54
N TYR A 458 -34.40 -15.43 2.56
CA TYR A 458 -33.53 -16.52 2.16
C TYR A 458 -32.60 -15.99 1.07
N THR A 459 -31.46 -15.44 1.48
CA THR A 459 -30.28 -15.33 0.63
C THR A 459 -29.76 -16.74 0.36
N LYS A 460 -30.46 -17.48 -0.52
CA LYS A 460 -30.03 -18.80 -0.98
C LYS A 460 -28.58 -18.67 -1.47
N ARG A 461 -27.63 -19.32 -0.79
CA ARG A 461 -26.23 -19.36 -1.26
C ARG A 461 -26.28 -19.82 -2.72
N LYS A 462 -25.67 -19.05 -3.62
CA LYS A 462 -25.37 -19.57 -4.96
C LYS A 462 -24.46 -20.78 -4.77
N GLY A 463 -24.50 -21.72 -5.73
CA GLY A 463 -23.48 -22.75 -5.80
C GLY A 463 -22.09 -22.14 -5.97
N TRP A 464 -21.07 -22.97 -5.78
CA TRP A 464 -19.65 -22.61 -5.85
C TRP A 464 -19.34 -21.69 -7.02
N SER A 465 -18.58 -20.63 -6.78
CA SER A 465 -18.29 -19.60 -7.76
C SER A 465 -17.47 -20.15 -8.92
N SER A 466 -17.91 -19.83 -10.14
CA SER A 466 -17.14 -20.02 -11.37
C SER A 466 -16.34 -18.77 -11.77
N GLU A 467 -16.22 -17.79 -10.88
CA GLU A 467 -15.38 -16.61 -11.09
C GLU A 467 -13.90 -17.00 -10.97
N PRO A 468 -13.03 -16.60 -11.93
CA PRO A 468 -11.60 -16.87 -11.85
C PRO A 468 -10.96 -16.23 -10.61
N ILE A 469 -10.11 -16.98 -9.90
CA ILE A 469 -9.33 -16.48 -8.78
C ILE A 469 -8.16 -15.67 -9.33
N ASP A 470 -8.01 -14.42 -8.88
CA ASP A 470 -6.89 -13.56 -9.25
C ASP A 470 -5.59 -14.05 -8.56
N LEU A 471 -4.61 -14.48 -9.36
CA LEU A 471 -3.32 -14.99 -8.91
C LEU A 471 -2.18 -13.97 -9.03
N THR A 472 -2.45 -12.74 -9.49
CA THR A 472 -1.41 -11.74 -9.82
C THR A 472 -0.46 -11.47 -8.66
N LEU A 473 -0.98 -11.33 -7.43
CA LEU A 473 -0.17 -11.06 -6.23
C LEU A 473 0.84 -12.17 -5.92
N LEU A 474 0.52 -13.44 -6.20
CA LEU A 474 1.45 -14.56 -6.02
C LEU A 474 2.64 -14.48 -6.99
N SER A 475 2.50 -13.75 -8.10
CA SER A 475 3.56 -13.51 -9.08
C SER A 475 4.31 -12.20 -8.90
N ALA A 476 3.84 -11.29 -8.04
CA ALA A 476 4.32 -9.92 -7.95
C ALA A 476 5.62 -9.76 -7.13
N ALA A 477 5.83 -10.61 -6.12
CA ALA A 477 6.97 -10.59 -5.23
C ALA A 477 7.23 -11.99 -4.65
N ASP A 478 8.42 -12.18 -4.06
CA ASP A 478 8.67 -13.26 -3.10
C ASP A 478 8.56 -12.68 -1.68
N ALA A 479 8.16 -13.46 -0.67
CA ALA A 479 7.97 -12.95 0.69
C ALA A 479 8.27 -13.98 1.80
N ASP A 480 8.75 -13.47 2.94
CA ASP A 480 8.89 -14.18 4.23
C ASP A 480 8.14 -13.36 5.30
N LEU A 481 6.92 -13.74 5.64
CA LEU A 481 6.06 -12.99 6.57
C LEU A 481 5.83 -13.77 7.86
N ALA A 482 6.16 -13.18 9.01
CA ALA A 482 5.67 -13.63 10.32
C ALA A 482 4.51 -12.71 10.74
N LEU A 483 3.33 -13.29 11.01
CA LEU A 483 2.09 -12.57 11.28
C LEU A 483 1.50 -13.00 12.63
N SER A 484 1.35 -12.05 13.55
CA SER A 484 0.61 -12.21 14.80
C SER A 484 -0.70 -11.42 14.73
N VAL A 485 -1.81 -12.12 14.53
CA VAL A 485 -3.13 -11.51 14.30
C VAL A 485 -4.00 -11.68 15.55
N ASP A 486 -4.56 -10.60 16.12
CA ASP A 486 -5.45 -10.70 17.29
C ASP A 486 -6.90 -11.12 16.93
N ARG A 487 -7.38 -10.79 15.71
CA ARG A 487 -8.66 -11.29 15.14
C ARG A 487 -8.52 -11.57 13.64
N LEU A 488 -8.87 -12.79 13.21
CA LEU A 488 -8.84 -13.23 11.81
C LEU A 488 -10.26 -13.54 11.31
N LEU A 489 -10.65 -12.99 10.17
CA LEU A 489 -11.99 -13.14 9.58
C LEU A 489 -11.91 -13.65 8.13
N PHE A 490 -12.73 -14.64 7.77
CA PHE A 490 -12.79 -15.23 6.42
C PHE A 490 -14.12 -15.95 6.17
N GLN A 491 -14.88 -15.57 5.14
CA GLN A 491 -16.13 -16.21 4.71
C GLN A 491 -17.11 -16.53 5.85
N GLY A 492 -17.30 -15.57 6.78
CA GLY A 492 -18.12 -15.73 7.98
C GLY A 492 -17.40 -16.32 9.20
N LEU A 493 -16.33 -17.12 8.99
CA LEU A 493 -15.49 -17.67 10.06
C LEU A 493 -14.79 -16.59 10.86
N LYS A 494 -14.61 -16.87 12.16
CA LYS A 494 -14.00 -15.98 13.16
C LYS A 494 -12.97 -16.76 13.97
N ALA A 495 -11.71 -16.42 13.82
CA ALA A 495 -10.65 -16.85 14.73
C ALA A 495 -10.17 -15.67 15.58
N GLY A 496 -9.76 -15.96 16.81
CA GLY A 496 -9.11 -15.02 17.70
C GLY A 496 -7.62 -14.90 17.38
N ARG A 497 -6.80 -14.84 18.44
CA ARG A 497 -5.34 -14.80 18.32
C ARG A 497 -4.85 -15.94 17.43
N SER A 498 -4.07 -15.58 16.42
CA SER A 498 -3.55 -16.49 15.41
C SER A 498 -2.10 -16.15 15.07
N GLN A 499 -1.24 -17.17 14.95
CA GLN A 499 0.18 -17.07 14.60
C GLN A 499 0.40 -17.76 13.25
N LEU A 500 0.80 -17.00 12.23
CA LEU A 500 1.01 -17.50 10.87
C LEU A 500 2.41 -17.16 10.37
N ALA A 501 3.08 -18.13 9.76
CA ALA A 501 4.25 -17.91 8.91
C ALA A 501 3.84 -18.11 7.44
N VAL A 502 4.12 -17.13 6.58
CA VAL A 502 3.83 -17.20 5.14
C VAL A 502 5.12 -17.05 4.35
N ALA A 503 5.50 -18.11 3.64
CA ALA A 503 6.55 -18.09 2.64
C ALA A 503 5.92 -18.01 1.25
N LEU A 504 6.36 -17.09 0.40
CA LEU A 504 5.99 -16.97 -1.00
C LEU A 504 7.27 -16.97 -1.83
N GLN A 505 7.41 -17.94 -2.72
CA GLN A 505 8.55 -18.04 -3.63
C GLN A 505 8.08 -18.50 -5.01
N ASP A 506 8.50 -17.80 -6.07
CA ASP A 506 8.35 -18.24 -7.47
C ASP A 506 6.88 -18.56 -7.88
N GLY A 507 5.88 -17.96 -7.22
CA GLY A 507 4.45 -18.24 -7.45
C GLY A 507 3.84 -19.33 -6.58
N THR A 508 4.62 -19.93 -5.67
CA THR A 508 4.14 -20.88 -4.66
C THR A 508 4.12 -20.23 -3.28
N MET A 509 2.93 -20.15 -2.67
CA MET A 509 2.73 -19.71 -1.30
C MET A 509 2.53 -20.91 -0.38
N GLN A 510 3.24 -20.95 0.74
CA GLN A 510 2.96 -21.81 1.88
C GLN A 510 2.60 -20.93 3.09
N ALA A 511 1.41 -21.13 3.64
CA ALA A 511 0.96 -20.52 4.89
C ALA A 511 0.90 -21.60 5.99
N ASP A 512 1.78 -21.51 6.96
CA ASP A 512 1.85 -22.34 8.16
C ASP A 512 1.13 -21.62 9.32
N LEU A 513 -0.07 -22.09 9.64
CA LEU A 513 -0.83 -21.69 10.81
C LEU A 513 -0.34 -22.50 12.01
N GLN A 514 0.54 -21.89 12.80
CA GLN A 514 1.17 -22.53 13.96
C GLN A 514 0.17 -22.72 15.10
N GLU A 515 -0.72 -21.73 15.29
CA GLU A 515 -1.79 -21.72 16.27
C GLU A 515 -2.87 -20.70 15.86
N ALA A 516 -4.15 -21.04 15.99
CA ALA A 516 -5.28 -20.12 16.05
C ALA A 516 -6.25 -20.53 17.17
N VAL A 517 -6.78 -19.56 17.91
CA VAL A 517 -7.97 -19.77 18.75
C VAL A 517 -9.21 -19.78 17.88
N LEU A 518 -9.92 -20.91 17.82
CA LEU A 518 -11.05 -21.14 16.91
C LEU A 518 -12.23 -21.71 17.69
N TYR A 519 -13.30 -20.92 17.87
CA TYR A 519 -14.52 -21.23 18.64
C TYR A 519 -14.26 -22.08 19.90
N GLU A 520 -13.65 -21.47 20.91
CA GLU A 520 -13.26 -22.08 22.21
C GLU A 520 -12.12 -23.12 22.16
N GLY A 521 -11.87 -23.72 21.00
CA GLY A 521 -10.77 -24.65 20.76
C GLY A 521 -9.54 -23.99 20.11
N THR A 522 -8.65 -24.84 19.61
CA THR A 522 -7.45 -24.43 18.86
C THR A 522 -7.38 -25.11 17.49
N ALA A 523 -6.74 -24.46 16.53
CA ALA A 523 -6.46 -25.00 15.21
C ALA A 523 -5.02 -24.73 14.79
N ARG A 524 -4.45 -25.62 13.96
CA ARG A 524 -3.14 -25.49 13.33
C ARG A 524 -3.12 -26.21 11.99
N GLY A 525 -2.24 -25.82 11.08
CA GLY A 525 -2.15 -26.49 9.78
C GLY A 525 -1.34 -25.75 8.74
N VAL A 526 -1.04 -26.43 7.63
CA VAL A 526 -0.31 -25.87 6.50
C VAL A 526 -1.21 -25.85 5.27
N ILE A 527 -1.33 -24.68 4.64
CA ILE A 527 -2.00 -24.47 3.35
C ILE A 527 -0.93 -24.12 2.31
N THR A 528 -0.98 -24.76 1.14
CA THR A 528 -0.08 -24.48 0.02
C THR A 528 -0.90 -24.12 -1.23
N LEU A 529 -0.62 -22.96 -1.81
CA LEU A 529 -1.14 -22.50 -3.09
C LEU A 529 -0.01 -22.45 -4.11
N ASN A 530 -0.16 -23.09 -5.27
CA ASN A 530 0.83 -23.06 -6.35
C ASN A 530 0.21 -22.46 -7.61
N ALA A 531 0.66 -21.25 -7.97
CA ALA A 531 0.27 -20.50 -9.17
C ALA A 531 1.38 -20.46 -10.23
N ALA A 532 2.36 -21.37 -10.19
CA ALA A 532 3.40 -21.49 -11.22
C ALA A 532 2.88 -22.14 -12.52
N ASN A 533 1.67 -22.69 -12.49
CA ASN A 533 0.94 -23.27 -13.63
C ASN A 533 -0.37 -22.47 -13.87
N PRO A 534 -0.97 -22.53 -15.07
CA PRO A 534 -2.23 -21.85 -15.37
C PRO A 534 -3.44 -22.37 -14.58
N THR A 535 -3.32 -23.51 -13.89
CA THR A 535 -4.28 -23.99 -12.89
C THR A 535 -3.68 -23.85 -11.49
N LEU A 536 -4.42 -23.21 -10.57
CA LEU A 536 -4.01 -23.09 -9.18
C LEU A 536 -4.02 -24.48 -8.51
N GLY A 537 -2.87 -24.94 -8.05
CA GLY A 537 -2.76 -26.11 -7.17
C GLY A 537 -3.04 -25.73 -5.72
N PHE A 538 -3.89 -26.50 -5.04
CA PHE A 538 -4.29 -26.30 -3.65
C PHE A 538 -3.94 -27.54 -2.82
N ASN A 539 -3.32 -27.36 -1.66
CA ASN A 539 -3.20 -28.37 -0.62
C ASN A 539 -3.51 -27.75 0.75
N ALA A 540 -4.15 -28.49 1.65
CA ALA A 540 -4.39 -28.09 3.02
C ALA A 540 -4.33 -29.28 3.98
N ASN A 541 -3.44 -29.22 4.97
CA ASN A 541 -3.37 -30.15 6.08
C ASN A 541 -3.71 -29.39 7.36
N ILE A 542 -4.91 -29.57 7.91
CA ILE A 542 -5.44 -28.79 9.04
C ILE A 542 -5.92 -29.74 10.12
N VAL A 543 -5.53 -29.49 11.38
CA VAL A 543 -6.11 -30.17 12.54
C VAL A 543 -6.64 -29.15 13.53
N ALA A 544 -7.79 -29.45 14.12
CA ALA A 544 -8.41 -28.64 15.16
C ALA A 544 -8.80 -29.51 16.36
N ASP A 545 -8.61 -28.97 17.56
CA ASP A 545 -8.85 -29.61 18.84
C ASP A 545 -9.73 -28.76 19.74
N GLY A 546 -10.69 -29.40 20.41
CA GLY A 546 -11.54 -28.77 21.41
C GLY A 546 -12.54 -27.73 20.87
N VAL A 547 -12.77 -27.66 19.56
CA VAL A 547 -13.56 -26.61 18.90
C VAL A 547 -15.06 -26.82 19.11
N SER A 548 -15.79 -25.81 19.57
CA SER A 548 -17.25 -25.89 19.72
C SER A 548 -17.94 -25.90 18.35
N GLY A 549 -18.58 -27.03 18.05
CA GLY A 549 -19.04 -27.37 16.69
C GLY A 549 -20.15 -26.48 16.14
N GLN A 550 -21.15 -26.16 16.96
CA GLN A 550 -22.33 -25.41 16.51
C GLN A 550 -21.99 -24.02 15.95
N PRO A 551 -21.22 -23.13 16.65
CA PRO A 551 -20.88 -21.83 16.09
C PRO A 551 -19.95 -21.93 14.86
N LEU A 552 -19.00 -22.87 14.84
CA LEU A 552 -18.16 -23.14 13.67
C LEU A 552 -19.01 -23.51 12.45
N LEU A 553 -19.91 -24.48 12.59
CA LEU A 553 -20.72 -25.01 11.50
C LEU A 553 -21.82 -24.02 11.06
N THR A 554 -22.31 -23.18 11.98
CA THR A 554 -23.23 -22.07 11.66
C THR A 554 -22.51 -21.05 10.78
N ASP A 555 -21.37 -20.51 11.22
CA ASP A 555 -20.61 -19.51 10.46
C ASP A 555 -20.09 -20.06 9.12
N ALA A 556 -19.55 -21.29 9.11
CA ALA A 556 -19.03 -21.92 7.90
C ALA A 556 -20.13 -22.24 6.87
N ALA A 557 -21.17 -22.94 7.31
CA ALA A 557 -22.02 -23.74 6.43
C ALA A 557 -23.52 -23.50 6.59
N ASP A 558 -23.95 -22.61 7.51
CA ASP A 558 -25.34 -22.43 7.92
C ASP A 558 -25.93 -23.72 8.57
N ILE A 559 -25.07 -24.44 9.30
CA ILE A 559 -25.39 -25.70 10.00
C ILE A 559 -25.41 -25.46 11.51
N ASP A 560 -26.61 -25.23 12.04
CA ASP A 560 -26.88 -24.91 13.45
C ASP A 560 -27.38 -26.11 14.27
N TRP A 561 -27.56 -27.28 13.64
CA TRP A 561 -28.16 -28.48 14.26
C TRP A 561 -27.17 -29.41 14.99
N LEU A 562 -25.86 -29.18 14.90
CA LEU A 562 -24.85 -30.03 15.52
C LEU A 562 -24.08 -29.29 16.62
N ALA A 563 -24.39 -29.61 17.88
CA ALA A 563 -23.70 -29.10 19.06
C ALA A 563 -22.78 -30.18 19.68
N GLY A 564 -21.76 -29.73 20.42
CA GLY A 564 -20.73 -30.58 21.03
C GLY A 564 -19.32 -30.04 20.80
N ARG A 565 -18.33 -30.61 21.49
CA ARG A 565 -16.92 -30.23 21.33
C ARG A 565 -16.25 -31.16 20.32
N GLY A 566 -15.60 -30.60 19.32
CA GLY A 566 -15.12 -31.28 18.13
C GLY A 566 -13.60 -31.33 17.98
N ASN A 567 -13.11 -32.50 17.56
CA ASN A 567 -11.87 -32.67 16.83
C ASN A 567 -12.15 -32.73 15.33
N LEU A 568 -11.27 -32.12 14.54
CA LEU A 568 -11.28 -32.17 13.08
C LEU A 568 -9.87 -32.45 12.57
N SER A 569 -9.74 -33.28 11.54
CA SER A 569 -8.53 -33.48 10.76
C SER A 569 -8.88 -33.43 9.28
N LEU A 570 -8.15 -32.65 8.50
CA LEU A 570 -8.30 -32.48 7.06
C LEU A 570 -6.93 -32.69 6.40
N ALA A 571 -6.89 -33.54 5.39
CA ALA A 571 -5.74 -33.71 4.50
C ALA A 571 -6.25 -33.66 3.05
N LEU A 572 -6.27 -32.46 2.47
CA LEU A 572 -6.99 -32.14 1.24
C LEU A 572 -6.03 -31.65 0.14
N ALA A 573 -6.29 -32.06 -1.10
CA ALA A 573 -5.63 -31.57 -2.29
C ALA A 573 -6.65 -31.28 -3.41
N SER A 574 -6.39 -30.29 -4.25
CA SER A 574 -7.21 -29.98 -5.43
C SER A 574 -6.43 -29.17 -6.48
N GLN A 575 -7.02 -28.98 -7.66
CA GLN A 575 -6.56 -28.07 -8.70
C GLN A 575 -7.77 -27.40 -9.36
N GLY A 576 -7.74 -26.08 -9.55
CA GLY A 576 -8.85 -25.37 -10.20
C GLY A 576 -8.66 -23.85 -10.26
N GLY A 577 -9.13 -23.21 -11.33
CA GLY A 577 -9.06 -21.75 -11.49
C GLY A 577 -10.20 -20.98 -10.79
N SER A 578 -11.21 -21.69 -10.30
CA SER A 578 -12.39 -21.14 -9.61
C SER A 578 -12.77 -21.98 -8.39
N GLU A 579 -13.56 -21.43 -7.46
CA GLU A 579 -14.05 -22.15 -6.27
C GLU A 579 -14.76 -23.47 -6.65
N ARG A 580 -15.58 -23.42 -7.71
CA ARG A 580 -16.26 -24.58 -8.29
C ARG A 580 -15.29 -25.68 -8.71
N GLU A 581 -14.24 -25.33 -9.45
CA GLU A 581 -13.23 -26.31 -9.90
C GLU A 581 -12.42 -26.86 -8.72
N ILE A 582 -12.11 -26.04 -7.72
CA ILE A 582 -11.43 -26.50 -6.50
C ILE A 582 -12.30 -27.52 -5.74
N VAL A 583 -13.63 -27.36 -5.72
CA VAL A 583 -14.53 -28.35 -5.12
C VAL A 583 -14.72 -29.59 -6.01
N GLU A 584 -14.80 -29.44 -7.33
CA GLU A 584 -14.87 -30.56 -8.29
C GLU A 584 -13.59 -31.41 -8.31
N GLY A 585 -12.41 -30.80 -8.16
CA GLY A 585 -11.13 -31.50 -8.08
C GLY A 585 -10.81 -32.10 -6.71
N LEU A 586 -11.54 -31.73 -5.66
CA LEU A 586 -11.17 -31.99 -4.27
C LEU A 586 -10.99 -33.49 -4.00
N SER A 587 -9.85 -33.86 -3.42
CA SER A 587 -9.48 -35.23 -3.09
C SER A 587 -8.68 -35.27 -1.78
N GLY A 588 -8.72 -36.39 -1.05
CA GLY A 588 -8.00 -36.54 0.23
C GLY A 588 -8.82 -37.23 1.31
N THR A 589 -8.62 -36.84 2.59
CA THR A 589 -9.43 -37.31 3.72
C THR A 589 -9.93 -36.18 4.62
N ALA A 590 -11.05 -36.44 5.30
CA ALA A 590 -11.57 -35.59 6.36
C ALA A 590 -12.12 -36.46 7.51
N ASP A 591 -11.56 -36.33 8.69
CA ASP A 591 -11.90 -37.08 9.89
C ASP A 591 -12.52 -36.14 10.92
N PHE A 592 -13.64 -36.51 11.54
CA PHE A 592 -14.25 -35.70 12.60
C PHE A 592 -14.71 -36.54 13.79
N ARG A 593 -14.67 -35.93 14.98
CA ARG A 593 -15.18 -36.52 16.23
C ARG A 593 -15.72 -35.44 17.16
N PHE A 594 -17.00 -35.49 17.48
CA PHE A 594 -17.63 -34.68 18.53
C PHE A 594 -17.85 -35.51 19.79
N THR A 595 -17.55 -34.95 20.95
CA THR A 595 -17.87 -35.50 22.27
C THR A 595 -18.86 -34.59 23.02
N ASP A 596 -19.60 -35.21 23.95
CA ASP A 596 -20.54 -34.56 24.87
C ASP A 596 -21.43 -33.50 24.21
N GLY A 597 -22.09 -33.92 23.13
CA GLY A 597 -22.82 -33.05 22.20
C GLY A 597 -24.31 -33.37 22.07
N ALA A 598 -24.97 -32.69 21.15
CA ALA A 598 -26.40 -32.86 20.89
C ALA A 598 -26.76 -32.57 19.43
N LEU A 599 -27.70 -33.36 18.90
CA LEU A 599 -28.40 -33.06 17.65
C LEU A 599 -29.57 -32.11 17.95
N VAL A 600 -29.38 -30.82 17.68
CA VAL A 600 -30.32 -29.73 17.98
C VAL A 600 -31.39 -29.62 16.91
N GLY A 601 -32.65 -29.78 17.33
CA GLY A 601 -33.83 -29.83 16.48
C GLY A 601 -34.36 -31.24 16.22
N PHE A 602 -33.76 -32.30 16.79
CA PHE A 602 -34.14 -33.68 16.50
C PHE A 602 -34.29 -34.52 17.77
N ASN A 603 -35.46 -35.15 17.99
CA ASN A 603 -35.66 -36.16 19.04
C ASN A 603 -35.72 -37.56 18.41
N LEU A 604 -34.57 -38.17 18.13
CA LEU A 604 -34.49 -39.46 17.44
C LEU A 604 -35.19 -40.58 18.22
N ALA A 605 -35.14 -40.53 19.56
CA ALA A 605 -35.85 -41.49 20.42
C ALA A 605 -37.38 -41.33 20.36
N GLN A 606 -37.91 -40.15 20.02
CA GLN A 606 -39.32 -39.99 19.66
C GLN A 606 -39.57 -40.42 18.21
N ALA A 607 -38.74 -40.01 17.26
CA ALA A 607 -38.88 -40.33 15.83
C ALA A 607 -38.99 -41.83 15.56
N ILE A 608 -38.13 -42.65 16.17
CA ILE A 608 -38.17 -44.12 16.04
C ILE A 608 -39.47 -44.71 16.63
N ARG A 609 -39.98 -44.14 17.74
CA ARG A 609 -41.27 -44.53 18.33
C ARG A 609 -42.48 -44.02 17.53
N GLY A 610 -42.32 -42.92 16.79
CA GLY A 610 -43.28 -42.49 15.78
C GLY A 610 -43.29 -43.44 14.59
N LEU A 611 -42.13 -43.92 14.15
CA LEU A 611 -42.01 -44.81 13.01
C LEU A 611 -42.65 -46.18 13.23
N THR A 612 -42.53 -46.77 14.43
CA THR A 612 -43.29 -47.99 14.80
C THR A 612 -44.81 -47.76 14.89
N GLN A 613 -45.27 -46.51 14.80
CA GLN A 613 -46.67 -46.08 14.74
C GLN A 613 -47.05 -45.49 13.36
N GLY A 614 -46.20 -45.65 12.33
CA GLY A 614 -46.41 -45.11 10.98
C GLY A 614 -46.14 -43.60 10.81
N ARG A 615 -45.74 -42.89 11.88
CA ARG A 615 -45.55 -41.43 11.89
C ARG A 615 -44.14 -41.04 11.45
N VAL A 616 -43.91 -41.04 10.13
CA VAL A 616 -42.62 -40.67 9.50
C VAL A 616 -42.27 -39.18 9.72
N SER A 617 -43.26 -38.31 9.90
CA SER A 617 -43.07 -36.86 10.12
C SER A 617 -42.38 -36.50 11.44
N ASP A 618 -42.26 -37.42 12.41
CA ASP A 618 -41.52 -37.18 13.66
C ASP A 618 -39.99 -37.09 13.45
N PHE A 619 -39.46 -37.37 12.25
CA PHE A 619 -38.07 -37.08 11.88
C PHE A 619 -37.82 -35.64 11.44
N ASN A 620 -38.87 -34.85 11.18
CA ASN A 620 -38.73 -33.45 10.78
C ASN A 620 -38.11 -32.61 11.91
N ARG A 621 -37.33 -31.59 11.54
CA ARG A 621 -36.62 -30.75 12.51
C ARG A 621 -37.59 -29.87 13.32
N VAL A 622 -37.61 -30.04 14.64
CA VAL A 622 -38.38 -29.25 15.61
C VAL A 622 -37.40 -28.53 16.54
N PRO A 623 -37.09 -27.23 16.34
CA PRO A 623 -35.96 -26.54 16.98
C PRO A 623 -35.88 -26.58 18.52
N THR A 624 -37.00 -26.81 19.22
CA THR A 624 -37.07 -26.93 20.68
C THR A 624 -36.68 -28.32 21.22
N GLN A 625 -36.45 -29.29 20.34
CA GLN A 625 -36.07 -30.67 20.69
C GLN A 625 -34.58 -30.92 20.50
N LYS A 626 -34.03 -31.94 21.17
CA LYS A 626 -32.65 -32.41 20.93
C LYS A 626 -32.46 -33.89 21.24
N THR A 627 -31.38 -34.48 20.73
CA THR A 627 -30.88 -35.82 21.10
C THR A 627 -29.43 -35.70 21.53
N ASP A 628 -29.15 -35.94 22.82
CA ASP A 628 -27.80 -35.86 23.39
C ASP A 628 -26.97 -37.11 23.07
N PHE A 629 -25.67 -36.92 22.81
CA PHE A 629 -24.71 -37.99 22.49
C PHE A 629 -23.37 -37.80 23.23
N SER A 630 -22.70 -38.91 23.58
CA SER A 630 -21.36 -38.90 24.17
C SER A 630 -20.24 -38.95 23.12
N ASN A 631 -20.52 -39.54 21.94
CA ASN A 631 -19.64 -39.50 20.76
C ASN A 631 -20.46 -39.44 19.46
N LEU A 632 -20.00 -38.67 18.49
CA LEU A 632 -20.40 -38.70 17.09
C LEU A 632 -19.14 -38.58 16.22
N SER A 633 -18.87 -39.52 15.32
CA SER A 633 -17.64 -39.52 14.52
C SER A 633 -17.82 -40.19 13.16
N ALA A 634 -17.07 -39.74 12.14
CA ALA A 634 -16.88 -40.46 10.87
C ALA A 634 -15.58 -40.04 10.16
N THR A 635 -15.18 -40.86 9.20
CA THR A 635 -14.02 -40.69 8.31
C THR A 635 -14.52 -40.61 6.86
N PHE A 636 -14.21 -39.53 6.17
CA PHE A 636 -14.50 -39.38 4.74
C PHE A 636 -13.24 -39.61 3.90
N LYS A 637 -13.37 -40.45 2.86
CA LYS A 637 -12.44 -40.55 1.74
C LYS A 637 -13.00 -39.68 0.60
N ILE A 638 -12.25 -38.68 0.16
CA ILE A 638 -12.70 -37.69 -0.82
C ILE A 638 -12.00 -37.93 -2.16
N LYS A 639 -12.75 -37.94 -3.26
CA LYS A 639 -12.25 -38.08 -4.62
C LYS A 639 -13.13 -37.32 -5.60
N ALA A 640 -12.54 -36.38 -6.35
CA ALA A 640 -13.25 -35.54 -7.34
C ALA A 640 -14.56 -34.93 -6.78
N GLY A 641 -14.46 -34.28 -5.62
CA GLY A 641 -15.58 -33.63 -4.95
C GLY A 641 -16.61 -34.55 -4.30
N VAL A 642 -16.50 -35.88 -4.44
CA VAL A 642 -17.35 -36.85 -3.75
C VAL A 642 -16.64 -37.35 -2.49
N ALA A 643 -17.24 -37.11 -1.33
CA ALA A 643 -16.79 -37.59 -0.04
C ALA A 643 -17.60 -38.81 0.40
N GLU A 644 -16.96 -39.95 0.64
CA GLU A 644 -17.59 -41.23 0.98
C GLU A 644 -17.13 -41.72 2.35
N SER A 645 -18.07 -42.18 3.19
CA SER A 645 -17.83 -42.71 4.54
C SER A 645 -18.63 -43.99 4.76
N ASP A 646 -17.98 -44.96 5.39
CA ASP A 646 -18.48 -46.29 5.75
C ASP A 646 -18.53 -46.54 7.28
N ASP A 647 -18.16 -45.53 8.08
CA ASP A 647 -17.84 -45.65 9.51
C ASP A 647 -18.58 -44.65 10.44
N LEU A 648 -19.54 -43.90 9.92
CA LEU A 648 -20.32 -42.94 10.72
C LEU A 648 -20.94 -43.65 11.92
N ASN A 649 -20.66 -43.14 13.13
CA ASN A 649 -21.02 -43.77 14.39
C ASN A 649 -21.40 -42.73 15.45
N MET A 650 -22.54 -42.92 16.11
CA MET A 650 -23.01 -42.11 17.23
C MET A 650 -23.42 -42.98 18.42
N ALA A 651 -22.98 -42.59 19.62
CA ALA A 651 -23.37 -43.19 20.89
C ALA A 651 -24.12 -42.16 21.76
N SER A 652 -25.33 -42.51 22.18
CA SER A 652 -26.23 -41.73 23.04
C SER A 652 -26.70 -42.60 24.21
N PRO A 653 -27.14 -42.05 25.36
CA PRO A 653 -27.61 -42.86 26.49
C PRO A 653 -28.70 -43.89 26.14
N LEU A 654 -29.58 -43.57 25.18
CA LEU A 654 -30.70 -44.43 24.77
C LEU A 654 -30.58 -45.02 23.35
N LEU A 655 -29.57 -44.61 22.57
CA LEU A 655 -29.47 -44.89 21.14
C LEU A 655 -28.03 -45.23 20.71
N ARG A 656 -27.88 -46.20 19.81
CA ARG A 656 -26.71 -46.33 18.94
C ARG A 656 -27.17 -46.00 17.52
N LEU A 657 -26.30 -45.41 16.72
CA LEU A 657 -26.58 -45.08 15.33
C LEU A 657 -25.30 -45.31 14.54
N THR A 658 -25.36 -46.14 13.51
CA THR A 658 -24.30 -46.22 12.49
C THR A 658 -24.81 -45.66 11.16
N GLY A 659 -23.92 -45.41 10.19
CA GLY A 659 -24.34 -45.03 8.85
C GLY A 659 -23.23 -45.17 7.82
N ALA A 660 -23.62 -45.20 6.55
CA ALA A 660 -22.73 -45.15 5.41
C ALA A 660 -23.37 -44.35 4.28
N GLY A 661 -22.57 -43.70 3.44
CA GLY A 661 -23.09 -42.85 2.38
C GLY A 661 -22.06 -41.95 1.73
N LYS A 662 -22.58 -41.01 0.91
CA LYS A 662 -21.79 -40.07 0.11
C LYS A 662 -22.31 -38.64 0.26
N ILE A 663 -21.39 -37.69 0.18
CA ILE A 663 -21.67 -36.26 0.04
C ILE A 663 -21.06 -35.82 -1.29
N MET A 664 -21.89 -35.30 -2.19
CA MET A 664 -21.48 -34.78 -3.48
C MET A 664 -21.31 -33.27 -3.33
N LEU A 665 -20.08 -32.83 -3.04
CA LEU A 665 -19.79 -31.43 -2.71
C LEU A 665 -20.14 -30.48 -3.87
N PRO A 666 -19.83 -30.75 -5.16
CA PRO A 666 -20.17 -29.86 -6.26
C PRO A 666 -21.67 -29.56 -6.40
N SER A 667 -22.54 -30.57 -6.28
CA SER A 667 -24.00 -30.41 -6.32
C SER A 667 -24.62 -29.99 -4.98
N ARG A 668 -23.84 -30.03 -3.89
CA ARG A 668 -24.28 -29.85 -2.50
C ARG A 668 -25.38 -30.85 -2.11
N GLU A 669 -25.19 -32.12 -2.44
CA GLU A 669 -26.14 -33.20 -2.14
C GLU A 669 -25.57 -34.21 -1.14
N VAL A 670 -26.45 -34.78 -0.32
CA VAL A 670 -26.19 -35.91 0.58
C VAL A 670 -26.94 -37.13 0.07
N ASP A 671 -26.37 -38.32 0.25
CA ASP A 671 -27.08 -39.59 0.17
C ASP A 671 -26.49 -40.58 1.20
N PHE A 672 -27.17 -40.74 2.34
CA PHE A 672 -26.71 -41.53 3.49
C PHE A 672 -27.79 -42.47 4.02
N THR A 673 -27.47 -43.75 4.21
CA THR A 673 -28.32 -44.68 4.94
C THR A 673 -27.87 -44.74 6.40
N LEU A 674 -28.71 -44.21 7.28
CA LEU A 674 -28.55 -44.21 8.73
C LEU A 674 -29.23 -45.44 9.34
N ARG A 675 -28.61 -46.07 10.34
CA ARG A 675 -29.09 -47.28 11.04
C ARG A 675 -29.20 -47.02 12.55
N PRO A 676 -30.22 -46.26 12.99
CA PRO A 676 -30.50 -46.04 14.41
C PRO A 676 -31.05 -47.30 15.08
N LYS A 677 -30.57 -47.59 16.30
CA LYS A 677 -30.88 -48.79 17.10
C LYS A 677 -31.03 -48.46 18.58
N LEU A 678 -32.21 -48.72 19.15
CA LEU A 678 -32.52 -48.41 20.55
C LEU A 678 -31.79 -49.33 21.54
N VAL A 679 -31.23 -48.75 22.60
CA VAL A 679 -30.52 -49.47 23.67
C VAL A 679 -31.52 -49.94 24.73
N ALA A 680 -31.36 -51.17 25.22
CA ALA A 680 -32.38 -51.89 25.97
C ALA A 680 -32.68 -51.39 27.41
N ASN A 681 -31.85 -50.51 27.98
CA ASN A 681 -31.66 -50.47 29.42
C ASN A 681 -32.17 -49.20 30.11
N LEU A 682 -33.47 -49.19 30.45
CA LEU A 682 -34.02 -48.39 31.55
C LEU A 682 -34.74 -49.32 32.53
N THR A 683 -33.94 -50.05 33.31
CA THR A 683 -34.39 -50.96 34.38
C THR A 683 -34.83 -50.17 35.63
N GLY A 684 -35.80 -49.28 35.45
CA GLY A 684 -36.37 -48.44 36.50
C GLY A 684 -37.81 -48.03 36.19
N GLN A 685 -38.75 -48.52 37.00
CA GLN A 685 -40.15 -48.04 37.14
C GLN A 685 -40.91 -47.66 35.84
N GLY A 686 -41.40 -48.66 35.11
CA GLY A 686 -42.57 -48.51 34.22
C GLY A 686 -42.31 -48.39 32.71
N GLY A 687 -41.06 -48.40 32.24
CA GLY A 687 -40.74 -48.42 30.81
C GLY A 687 -41.19 -49.72 30.12
N GLN A 688 -41.87 -49.62 28.98
CA GLN A 688 -42.26 -50.80 28.18
C GLN A 688 -41.02 -51.49 27.57
N THR A 689 -40.86 -52.79 27.87
CA THR A 689 -39.68 -53.60 27.51
C THR A 689 -39.59 -54.02 26.03
N GLY A 690 -40.57 -53.67 25.19
CA GLY A 690 -40.73 -54.23 23.84
C GLY A 690 -39.90 -53.60 22.71
N LEU A 691 -39.22 -52.47 22.93
CA LEU A 691 -38.56 -51.69 21.85
C LEU A 691 -37.02 -51.83 21.81
N ALA A 692 -36.46 -52.68 22.68
CA ALA A 692 -35.03 -52.92 22.76
C ALA A 692 -34.45 -53.54 21.47
N GLY A 693 -33.39 -52.95 20.93
CA GLY A 693 -32.65 -53.53 19.81
C GLY A 693 -33.31 -53.43 18.42
N ILE A 694 -34.47 -52.78 18.31
CA ILE A 694 -35.08 -52.45 17.00
C ILE A 694 -34.12 -51.52 16.24
N GLU A 695 -33.71 -51.94 15.05
CA GLU A 695 -32.99 -51.13 14.05
C GLU A 695 -33.97 -50.81 12.92
N VAL A 696 -34.11 -49.53 12.55
CA VAL A 696 -34.89 -49.13 11.37
C VAL A 696 -34.04 -48.24 10.49
N PRO A 697 -33.55 -48.73 9.33
CA PRO A 697 -32.76 -47.91 8.42
C PRO A 697 -33.56 -46.71 7.88
N VAL A 698 -32.91 -45.55 7.79
CA VAL A 698 -33.47 -44.31 7.24
C VAL A 698 -32.48 -43.70 6.27
N ARG A 699 -32.89 -43.50 5.02
CA ARG A 699 -32.12 -42.83 3.99
C ARG A 699 -32.34 -41.31 4.06
N VAL A 700 -31.27 -40.58 4.31
CA VAL A 700 -31.21 -39.12 4.32
C VAL A 700 -30.59 -38.69 3.00
N HIS A 701 -31.37 -37.98 2.16
CA HIS A 701 -30.93 -37.68 0.79
C HIS A 701 -31.43 -36.34 0.27
N GLY A 702 -30.74 -35.79 -0.73
CA GLY A 702 -31.09 -34.53 -1.40
C GLY A 702 -30.13 -33.39 -1.10
N PRO A 703 -30.44 -32.15 -1.53
CA PRO A 703 -29.57 -30.99 -1.35
C PRO A 703 -29.46 -30.58 0.12
N PHE A 704 -28.31 -30.01 0.53
CA PHE A 704 -28.04 -29.60 1.92
C PHE A 704 -29.17 -28.71 2.48
N ASP A 705 -29.66 -27.79 1.66
CA ASP A 705 -30.69 -26.80 2.00
C ASP A 705 -32.11 -27.41 2.16
N ASN A 706 -32.33 -28.67 1.73
CA ASN A 706 -33.60 -29.39 1.81
C ASN A 706 -33.39 -30.92 1.77
N LEU A 707 -33.02 -31.50 2.91
CA LEU A 707 -32.85 -32.96 3.06
C LEU A 707 -34.20 -33.67 3.24
N ASN A 708 -34.37 -34.81 2.55
CA ASN A 708 -35.49 -35.73 2.69
C ASN A 708 -35.11 -36.93 3.55
N TYR A 709 -36.06 -37.42 4.36
CA TYR A 709 -35.87 -38.55 5.27
C TYR A 709 -36.87 -39.66 4.93
N THR A 710 -36.39 -40.81 4.43
CA THR A 710 -37.25 -41.94 4.01
C THR A 710 -36.83 -43.24 4.67
N PRO A 711 -37.75 -44.04 5.26
CA PRO A 711 -37.42 -45.36 5.80
C PRO A 711 -36.90 -46.30 4.71
N ASP A 712 -35.68 -46.82 4.87
CA ASP A 712 -35.08 -47.79 3.95
C ASP A 712 -35.41 -49.22 4.40
N LEU A 713 -36.68 -49.59 4.15
CA LEU A 713 -37.19 -50.94 4.40
C LEU A 713 -36.70 -51.96 3.34
N GLY A 714 -35.91 -51.51 2.35
CA GLY A 714 -35.50 -52.32 1.21
C GLY A 714 -34.70 -53.57 1.58
N ASP A 715 -33.85 -53.49 2.60
CA ASP A 715 -33.12 -54.66 3.14
C ASP A 715 -33.96 -55.49 4.12
N VAL A 716 -34.78 -54.84 4.95
CA VAL A 716 -35.63 -55.51 5.94
C VAL A 716 -36.64 -56.44 5.26
N LEU A 717 -37.14 -56.06 4.08
CA LEU A 717 -38.09 -56.84 3.28
C LEU A 717 -37.44 -57.96 2.42
N LYS A 718 -36.09 -58.06 2.38
CA LYS A 718 -35.38 -59.18 1.70
C LYS A 718 -35.19 -60.40 2.59
N ASP A 719 -35.24 -60.21 3.91
CA ASP A 719 -35.07 -61.24 4.93
C ASP A 719 -36.46 -61.63 5.44
N PRO A 720 -37.07 -62.72 4.95
CA PRO A 720 -38.48 -63.02 5.22
C PRO A 720 -38.76 -63.30 6.69
N ASP A 721 -37.78 -63.83 7.43
CA ASP A 721 -37.93 -64.10 8.87
C ASP A 721 -37.90 -62.78 9.67
N LYS A 722 -36.97 -61.86 9.38
CA LYS A 722 -36.98 -60.52 10.00
C LYS A 722 -38.18 -59.69 9.56
N ALA A 723 -38.60 -59.79 8.31
CA ALA A 723 -39.81 -59.12 7.81
C ALA A 723 -41.05 -59.63 8.56
N ALA A 724 -41.21 -60.94 8.69
CA ALA A 724 -42.30 -61.55 9.44
C ALA A 724 -42.27 -61.15 10.93
N ASP A 725 -41.11 -61.18 11.58
CA ASP A 725 -40.98 -60.85 13.00
C ASP A 725 -41.19 -59.34 13.28
N ALA A 726 -40.80 -58.46 12.35
CA ALA A 726 -41.10 -57.04 12.38
C ALA A 726 -42.59 -56.76 12.13
N ILE A 727 -43.19 -57.33 11.08
CA ILE A 727 -44.63 -57.20 10.76
C ILE A 727 -45.48 -57.75 11.91
N LYS A 728 -45.05 -58.82 12.55
CA LYS A 728 -45.72 -59.41 13.72
C LYS A 728 -45.65 -58.50 14.95
N LYS A 729 -44.47 -57.98 15.32
CA LYS A 729 -44.31 -57.05 16.44
C LYS A 729 -45.04 -55.71 16.22
N VAL A 730 -45.09 -55.24 14.98
CA VAL A 730 -45.89 -54.06 14.59
C VAL A 730 -47.39 -54.39 14.65
N GLY A 731 -47.82 -55.53 14.10
CA GLY A 731 -49.21 -56.00 14.17
C GLY A 731 -49.72 -56.23 15.60
N GLU A 732 -48.87 -56.70 16.51
CA GLU A 732 -49.15 -56.82 17.95
C GLU A 732 -49.36 -55.47 18.64
N GLN A 733 -48.87 -54.36 18.07
CA GLN A 733 -49.10 -52.99 18.56
C GLN A 733 -50.27 -52.27 17.85
N PHE A 734 -50.56 -52.60 16.60
CA PHE A 734 -51.72 -52.07 15.85
C PHE A 734 -53.01 -52.81 16.22
N LYS A 735 -53.71 -52.32 17.26
CA LYS A 735 -55.00 -52.83 17.73
C LYS A 735 -56.02 -53.04 16.60
N GLY A 736 -56.33 -54.30 16.27
CA GLY A 736 -57.59 -54.61 15.59
C GLY A 736 -57.67 -55.90 14.77
N LYS A 737 -56.55 -56.47 14.29
CA LYS A 737 -56.54 -57.67 13.44
C LYS A 737 -55.42 -58.64 13.79
N SER A 738 -55.61 -59.91 13.43
CA SER A 738 -54.60 -60.95 13.62
C SER A 738 -53.43 -60.78 12.64
N ALA A 739 -52.22 -61.19 13.04
CA ALA A 739 -51.05 -61.14 12.16
C ALA A 739 -51.23 -62.03 10.91
N GLN A 740 -51.97 -63.15 11.02
CA GLN A 740 -52.37 -63.99 9.89
C GLN A 740 -53.20 -63.22 8.84
N GLU A 741 -54.29 -62.53 9.24
CA GLU A 741 -55.14 -61.77 8.29
C GLU A 741 -54.36 -60.70 7.51
N ILE A 742 -53.40 -60.06 8.17
CA ILE A 742 -52.57 -59.03 7.52
C ILE A 742 -51.63 -59.68 6.50
N ILE A 743 -51.00 -60.80 6.85
CA ILE A 743 -50.06 -61.51 5.95
C ILE A 743 -50.81 -62.07 4.72
N ASP A 744 -51.92 -62.78 4.90
CA ASP A 744 -52.68 -63.34 3.78
C ASP A 744 -53.32 -62.26 2.89
N GLY A 745 -53.61 -61.06 3.43
CA GLY A 745 -54.12 -59.92 2.65
C GLY A 745 -53.09 -59.26 1.70
N PHE A 746 -51.79 -59.51 1.92
CA PHE A 746 -50.69 -58.91 1.13
C PHE A 746 -49.80 -59.94 0.42
N VAL A 747 -50.14 -61.22 0.47
CA VAL A 747 -49.44 -62.28 -0.28
C VAL A 747 -50.13 -62.54 -1.62
N THR A 748 -49.35 -62.52 -2.69
CA THR A 748 -49.73 -62.97 -4.04
C THR A 748 -48.90 -64.19 -4.41
N GLU A 749 -49.52 -65.21 -5.00
CA GLU A 749 -48.77 -66.31 -5.62
C GLU A 749 -48.27 -65.89 -7.01
N ASP A 750 -47.01 -66.24 -7.32
CA ASP A 750 -46.50 -66.11 -8.68
C ASP A 750 -46.91 -67.30 -9.56
N GLU A 751 -46.61 -67.23 -10.87
CA GLU A 751 -46.95 -68.28 -11.85
C GLU A 751 -46.27 -69.65 -11.57
N THR A 752 -45.39 -69.73 -10.56
CA THR A 752 -44.78 -70.99 -10.10
C THR A 752 -45.39 -71.51 -8.78
N GLY A 753 -46.47 -70.88 -8.30
CA GLY A 753 -47.14 -71.24 -7.04
C GLY A 753 -46.38 -70.81 -5.78
N LYS A 754 -45.41 -69.88 -5.89
CA LYS A 754 -44.68 -69.36 -4.72
C LYS A 754 -45.39 -68.13 -4.17
N LYS A 755 -45.80 -68.24 -2.90
CA LYS A 755 -46.30 -67.12 -2.10
C LYS A 755 -45.22 -66.03 -1.96
N LYS A 756 -45.55 -64.82 -2.41
CA LYS A 756 -44.65 -63.65 -2.46
C LYS A 756 -45.41 -62.42 -1.97
N ILE A 757 -44.79 -61.61 -1.11
CA ILE A 757 -45.45 -60.42 -0.55
C ILE A 757 -45.49 -59.31 -1.61
N ASP A 758 -46.69 -58.77 -1.87
CA ASP A 758 -46.91 -57.56 -2.66
C ASP A 758 -46.48 -56.35 -1.84
N THR A 759 -45.18 -56.03 -1.92
CA THR A 759 -44.57 -54.91 -1.21
C THR A 759 -45.22 -53.57 -1.55
N LYS A 760 -45.82 -53.43 -2.74
CA LYS A 760 -46.45 -52.18 -3.17
C LYS A 760 -47.81 -51.96 -2.49
N LYS A 761 -48.61 -53.02 -2.32
CA LYS A 761 -49.80 -52.96 -1.45
C LYS A 761 -49.45 -52.83 0.02
N LEU A 762 -48.45 -53.57 0.51
CA LEU A 762 -48.04 -53.56 1.92
C LEU A 762 -47.62 -52.14 2.37
N LEU A 763 -46.78 -51.46 1.59
CA LEU A 763 -46.34 -50.10 1.89
C LEU A 763 -47.49 -49.09 1.85
N ASN A 764 -48.33 -49.13 0.80
CA ASN A 764 -49.50 -48.26 0.68
C ASN A 764 -50.52 -48.47 1.82
N GLY A 765 -50.67 -49.71 2.32
CA GLY A 765 -51.56 -50.04 3.43
C GLY A 765 -51.03 -49.66 4.81
N LEU A 766 -49.71 -49.67 5.03
CA LEU A 766 -49.09 -49.34 6.32
C LEU A 766 -48.77 -47.85 6.50
N PHE A 767 -48.48 -47.12 5.42
CA PHE A 767 -48.01 -45.72 5.49
C PHE A 767 -48.94 -44.70 4.82
N GLY A 768 -49.96 -45.15 4.09
CA GLY A 768 -50.85 -44.30 3.31
C GLY A 768 -50.22 -43.91 1.96
N GLY A 769 -50.95 -44.10 0.87
CA GLY A 769 -50.44 -43.85 -0.48
C GLY A 769 -50.25 -42.36 -0.80
N GLN A 770 -49.13 -42.06 -1.45
CA GLN A 770 -48.93 -40.90 -2.33
C GLN A 770 -48.46 -41.41 -3.70
#